data_AF-A0A657AFG6-F1
#
_entry.id   AF-A0A657AFG6-F1
#
_cell.length_a   1.000
_cell.length_b   1.000
_cell.length_c   1.000
_cell.angle_alpha   90.00
_cell.angle_beta   90.00
_cell.angle_gamma   90.00
#
_symmetry.space_group_name_H-M   'P 1'
#
loop_
_entity.id
_entity.type
_entity.pdbx_description
1 polymer ?
#
loop_
_entity_poly.entity_id
_entity_poly.type
_entity_poly.pdbx_seq_one_letter_code
_entity_poly.pdbx_strand_id
1 'polypeptide(L)'
;MSLLRTACLLTLLFALSGCQLFDSRTYPLYGPESIASLQPAVLMIDREASLSLEISEVIENYTRLLPMLKDPETQMKVLHRLADLKLQKGELLMAEQAVDELDIAITAYLGLLEKYPDREDNDHVLYQLAKTYELKGLRDQHLKILTRIAEQYPGSNYYAEVQFRRGEILFTDELYRLAEQAFSAVILTEAPKEESPFLANAHYMQGWSLFKQAKYSLALVSYSRVLDLLLSQDSADQDKASALVANQHQTLVEDLMRVMSLSFSYLGGAESLGALFAETGQRHYEHVVYSSYADFLLNKEQFSDAVLVYKNYIARQPLSLWSPKYQMQIITVLVHAGFKKDIYPEKVRFVETYGLGSEFWQTHAPKPEPEGATDSLGYTKEQLEPLLKELADRHYVKAGQLRKAAKKRSASKQKTLDEYTLSARYNRAFTETFPNHSDLPERLVLLAESETQLSHFPEAISAFERAGYEFSEFSGRSDAAYASVLLYDDYLKSIKALPKDKLPTEQEARQALLESLSIKREQAQMRFVDIHKQDNRAVPVLYLVSSEYFDRKDYQGALPLAQRLIDWPTSFEGAPKLDKQTLLESSLIKAHSLYALNDFVLSEGAYQEVLTQMPAKDKRRAATIESLAASVFKQAEAKLADGQTLLAVDEFLRVGLVAPTSTLRASAEYDAAGYLIELKEWHRAIDVISDFRKRYPKHNLLDTLPAKMALAYRETEQWEAAAGELRIMRKLAKTEQEKQDIQFIVAELYDKADNKKEAILSYRLYANTYAEPADVYMEVTHRLAQLYKETDKPLKRRFWLAKQMKKVDSLGDAADDRMRFLAAGAASVLANDAFIQYKRIKLKLPLNETMIKKTKALEKAMKAYQKTASYGVSQFSTEAGYRMADIYAQLSRDLMDSDRPTGLNELELEQYEILLEEQAYPFEDSAIEIHEQNSSRSWIGIYDDWVQNSFDALKELLPGRYDKPELKSEIIYDLY
;
A
#
# COMPACT_ATOMS: atom_id res chain seq x y z
N MET A 1 -12.68 -6.51 84.67
CA MET A 1 -13.91 -6.95 85.38
C MET A 1 -14.17 -6.02 86.56
N SER A 2 -15.01 -4.99 86.37
CA SER A 2 -15.67 -4.17 87.42
C SER A 2 -16.36 -2.94 86.81
N LEU A 3 -15.89 -2.46 85.66
CA LEU A 3 -16.51 -1.36 84.89
C LEU A 3 -17.58 -1.80 83.86
N LEU A 4 -17.74 -3.11 83.62
CA LEU A 4 -18.71 -3.65 82.65
C LEU A 4 -20.12 -3.92 83.22
N ARG A 5 -20.32 -3.85 84.55
CA ARG A 5 -21.61 -4.14 85.18
C ARG A 5 -22.50 -2.91 85.37
N THR A 6 -21.93 -1.71 85.36
CA THR A 6 -22.67 -0.45 85.53
C THR A 6 -23.13 0.15 84.20
N ALA A 7 -22.48 -0.18 83.08
CA ALA A 7 -22.90 0.27 81.74
C ALA A 7 -24.07 -0.54 81.15
N CYS A 8 -24.24 -1.81 81.54
CA CYS A 8 -25.38 -2.65 81.11
C CYS A 8 -26.71 -2.32 81.78
N LEU A 9 -26.71 -1.60 82.91
CA LEU A 9 -27.93 -1.21 83.61
C LEU A 9 -28.48 0.15 83.13
N LEU A 10 -27.65 1.01 82.54
CA LEU A 10 -28.07 2.32 82.01
C LEU A 10 -28.63 2.25 80.57
N THR A 11 -28.27 1.23 79.78
CA THR A 11 -28.80 1.03 78.42
C THR A 11 -30.15 0.31 78.38
N LEU A 12 -30.53 -0.41 79.45
CA LEU A 12 -31.87 -1.01 79.58
C LEU A 12 -32.96 0.01 79.97
N LEU A 13 -32.58 1.11 80.63
CA LEU A 13 -33.51 2.14 81.11
C LEU A 13 -33.93 3.15 80.03
N PHE A 14 -33.17 3.29 78.94
CA PHE A 14 -33.53 4.18 77.81
C PHE A 14 -34.33 3.49 76.69
N ALA A 15 -34.44 2.15 76.68
CA ALA A 15 -35.26 1.42 75.71
C ALA A 15 -36.75 1.36 76.08
N LEU A 16 -37.13 1.79 77.30
CA LEU A 16 -38.49 1.66 77.85
C LEU A 16 -39.26 2.99 77.93
N SER A 17 -38.79 4.06 77.28
CA SER A 17 -39.48 5.37 77.24
C SER A 17 -39.95 5.80 75.85
N GLY A 18 -39.96 4.90 74.87
CA GLY A 18 -40.29 5.20 73.47
C GLY A 18 -41.70 4.84 72.99
N CYS A 19 -42.58 4.30 73.84
CA CYS A 19 -43.89 3.79 73.44
C CYS A 19 -45.07 4.70 73.81
N GLN A 20 -44.95 6.00 73.58
CA GLN A 20 -46.10 6.91 73.51
C GLN A 20 -45.96 7.81 72.28
N LEU A 21 -47.05 7.94 71.52
CA LEU A 21 -47.26 8.70 70.28
C LEU A 21 -47.14 7.92 68.96
N PHE A 22 -48.16 7.12 68.63
CA PHE A 22 -48.51 6.85 67.22
C PHE A 22 -50.03 6.69 67.09
N ASP A 23 -50.75 7.81 67.05
CA ASP A 23 -52.04 7.89 66.36
C ASP A 23 -51.98 9.13 65.47
N SER A 24 -51.84 8.93 64.16
CA SER A 24 -51.83 10.02 63.18
C SER A 24 -52.72 9.65 62.00
N ARG A 25 -54.02 9.93 62.15
CA ARG A 25 -54.93 10.03 61.00
C ARG A 25 -54.54 11.25 60.16
N THR A 26 -53.94 11.04 59.00
CA THR A 26 -53.72 12.08 57.99
C THR A 26 -54.94 12.22 57.08
N TYR A 27 -55.58 13.39 57.09
CA TYR A 27 -56.55 13.78 56.07
C TYR A 27 -55.81 14.16 54.76
N PRO A 28 -56.21 13.67 53.58
CA PRO A 28 -55.57 14.04 52.33
C PRO A 28 -55.99 15.47 51.89
N LEU A 29 -54.99 16.30 51.61
CA LEU A 29 -55.13 17.57 50.90
C LEU A 29 -55.34 17.30 49.40
N TYR A 30 -56.53 17.61 48.88
CA TYR A 30 -56.81 17.61 47.44
C TYR A 30 -56.66 19.03 46.86
N GLY A 31 -55.97 19.15 45.72
CA GLY A 31 -55.74 20.40 44.99
C GLY A 31 -56.98 20.94 44.25
N PRO A 32 -56.99 22.23 43.87
CA PRO A 32 -58.17 22.92 43.39
C PRO A 32 -58.31 22.72 41.89
N GLU A 33 -59.14 21.76 41.47
CA GLU A 33 -59.91 21.78 40.21
C GLU A 33 -60.65 20.44 40.05
N SER A 34 -61.81 20.32 40.69
CA SER A 34 -62.80 19.30 40.33
C SER A 34 -64.23 19.77 40.65
N ILE A 35 -65.21 19.13 40.01
CA ILE A 35 -66.65 19.41 40.06
C ILE A 35 -67.26 19.20 41.47
N ALA A 36 -66.45 18.79 42.45
CA ALA A 36 -66.78 18.81 43.89
C ALA A 36 -66.80 20.23 44.51
N SER A 37 -66.62 21.29 43.72
CA SER A 37 -66.67 22.71 44.13
C SER A 37 -68.07 23.35 44.07
N LEU A 38 -69.12 22.58 43.80
CA LEU A 38 -70.51 23.03 43.95
C LEU A 38 -70.97 22.81 45.40
N GLN A 39 -71.12 23.90 46.16
CA GLN A 39 -71.70 23.87 47.51
C GLN A 39 -73.14 23.33 47.47
N PRO A 40 -73.49 22.25 48.20
CA PRO A 40 -74.87 22.01 48.58
C PRO A 40 -75.30 23.09 49.57
N ALA A 41 -76.57 23.52 49.46
CA ALA A 41 -77.15 24.56 50.32
C ALA A 41 -76.84 24.32 51.80
N VAL A 42 -76.32 25.35 52.47
CA VAL A 42 -76.18 25.41 53.92
C VAL A 42 -77.58 25.30 54.52
N LEU A 43 -77.93 24.13 55.04
CA LEU A 43 -78.97 24.02 56.04
C LEU A 43 -78.31 24.47 57.35
N MET A 44 -78.55 25.74 57.72
CA MET A 44 -78.34 26.21 59.09
C MET A 44 -79.26 25.38 59.97
N ILE A 45 -78.74 24.27 60.51
CA ILE A 45 -79.29 23.69 61.72
C ILE A 45 -78.60 24.46 62.82
N ASP A 46 -79.35 25.35 63.48
CA ASP A 46 -78.97 25.83 64.81
C ASP A 46 -78.71 24.60 65.68
N ARG A 47 -77.43 24.25 65.87
CA ARG A 47 -77.04 23.38 66.98
C ARG A 47 -77.31 24.20 68.24
N GLU A 48 -78.46 23.93 68.86
CA GLU A 48 -78.67 24.23 70.26
C GLU A 48 -77.40 23.89 71.05
N ALA A 49 -76.99 24.81 71.91
CA ALA A 49 -75.86 24.64 72.81
C ALA A 49 -76.00 23.32 73.57
N SER A 50 -75.20 22.31 73.21
CA SER A 50 -75.01 21.15 74.08
C SER A 50 -74.24 21.63 75.30
N LEU A 51 -74.91 21.72 76.44
CA LEU A 51 -74.27 21.88 77.74
C LEU A 51 -73.15 20.83 77.89
N SER A 52 -71.90 21.28 77.97
CA SER A 52 -70.82 20.44 78.49
C SER A 52 -71.02 20.34 80.00
N LEU A 53 -71.81 19.37 80.45
CA LEU A 53 -71.95 19.02 81.86
C LEU A 53 -70.62 18.48 82.39
N GLU A 54 -70.20 18.91 83.57
CA GLU A 54 -69.03 18.40 84.27
C GLU A 54 -69.21 16.90 84.62
N ILE A 55 -68.17 16.08 84.47
CA ILE A 55 -68.25 14.61 84.67
C ILE A 55 -68.82 14.27 86.07
N SER A 56 -68.49 15.08 87.08
CA SER A 56 -69.01 14.94 88.44
C SER A 56 -70.53 15.08 88.53
N GLU A 57 -71.13 16.01 87.77
CA GLU A 57 -72.58 16.19 87.73
C GLU A 57 -73.26 15.01 87.02
N VAL A 58 -72.63 14.48 85.98
CA VAL A 58 -73.12 13.30 85.25
C VAL A 58 -73.10 12.06 86.15
N ILE A 59 -72.02 11.83 86.91
CA ILE A 59 -71.92 10.75 87.91
C ILE A 59 -73.02 10.87 88.95
N GLU A 60 -73.27 12.08 89.47
CA GLU A 60 -74.31 12.31 90.49
C GLU A 60 -75.71 12.00 89.93
N ASN A 61 -76.00 12.45 88.70
CA ASN A 61 -77.27 12.18 88.03
C ASN A 61 -77.52 10.68 87.83
N TYR A 62 -76.52 9.92 87.34
CA TYR A 62 -76.65 8.47 87.21
C TYR A 62 -76.76 7.77 88.58
N THR A 63 -76.08 8.27 89.62
CA THR A 63 -76.16 7.73 90.98
C THR A 63 -77.56 7.92 91.58
N ARG A 64 -78.21 9.07 91.35
CA ARG A 64 -79.60 9.34 91.76
C ARG A 64 -80.62 8.54 90.96
N LEU A 65 -80.36 8.31 89.67
CA LEU A 65 -81.23 7.53 88.78
C LEU A 65 -81.25 6.04 89.18
N LEU A 66 -80.09 5.49 89.54
CA LEU A 66 -79.90 4.05 89.78
C LEU A 66 -80.96 3.39 90.69
N PRO A 67 -81.30 3.90 91.90
CA PRO A 67 -82.30 3.28 92.77
C PRO A 67 -83.75 3.39 92.24
N MET A 68 -84.01 4.26 91.26
CA MET A 68 -85.34 4.46 90.67
C MET A 68 -85.64 3.49 89.52
N LEU A 69 -84.60 2.86 88.96
CA LEU A 69 -84.73 1.88 87.88
C LEU A 69 -85.26 0.57 88.46
N LYS A 70 -86.28 -0.01 87.82
CA LYS A 70 -86.86 -1.30 88.23
C LYS A 70 -86.43 -2.47 87.35
N ASP A 71 -86.04 -2.17 86.11
CA ASP A 71 -85.58 -3.15 85.15
C ASP A 71 -84.11 -3.55 85.42
N PRO A 72 -83.81 -4.84 85.67
CA PRO A 72 -82.46 -5.31 85.97
C PRO A 72 -81.44 -5.04 84.86
N GLU A 73 -81.86 -5.10 83.59
CA GLU A 73 -80.98 -4.85 82.45
C GLU A 73 -80.58 -3.37 82.37
N THR A 74 -81.54 -2.46 82.59
CA THR A 74 -81.30 -1.02 82.66
C THR A 74 -80.45 -0.64 83.86
N GLN A 75 -80.68 -1.26 85.03
CA GLN A 75 -79.81 -1.08 86.22
C GLN A 75 -78.36 -1.48 85.91
N MET A 76 -78.16 -2.61 85.25
CA MET A 76 -76.83 -3.09 84.85
C MET A 76 -76.15 -2.13 83.87
N LYS A 77 -76.84 -1.65 82.83
CA LYS A 77 -76.31 -0.66 81.88
C LYS A 77 -75.91 0.64 82.57
N VAL A 78 -76.72 1.10 83.53
CA VAL A 78 -76.41 2.31 84.31
C VAL A 78 -75.24 2.10 85.27
N LEU A 79 -75.15 0.94 85.95
CA LEU A 79 -73.98 0.60 86.78
C LEU A 79 -72.69 0.57 85.98
N HIS A 80 -72.73 -0.02 84.77
CA HIS A 80 -71.61 -0.05 83.85
C HIS A 80 -71.18 1.37 83.45
N ARG A 81 -72.13 2.20 82.98
CA ARG A 81 -71.85 3.59 82.62
C ARG A 81 -71.31 4.40 83.79
N LEU A 82 -71.83 4.17 85.00
CA LEU A 82 -71.36 4.84 86.21
C LEU A 82 -69.92 4.43 86.54
N ALA A 83 -69.54 3.17 86.33
CA ALA A 83 -68.16 2.71 86.50
C ALA A 83 -67.21 3.37 85.49
N ASP A 84 -67.60 3.47 84.21
CA ASP A 84 -66.81 4.17 83.19
C ASP A 84 -66.63 5.65 83.48
N LEU A 85 -67.70 6.34 83.92
CA LEU A 85 -67.62 7.74 84.30
C LEU A 85 -66.71 7.95 85.52
N LYS A 86 -66.75 7.02 86.49
CA LYS A 86 -65.83 7.05 87.64
C LYS A 86 -64.39 6.86 87.22
N LEU A 87 -64.11 5.96 86.28
CA LEU A 87 -62.78 5.81 85.69
C LEU A 87 -62.35 7.11 85.00
N GLN A 88 -63.18 7.70 84.13
CA GLN A 88 -62.87 8.97 83.46
C GLN A 88 -62.58 10.11 84.44
N LYS A 89 -63.36 10.23 85.53
CA LYS A 89 -63.09 11.19 86.60
C LYS A 89 -61.75 10.90 87.28
N GLY A 90 -61.48 9.64 87.61
CA GLY A 90 -60.23 9.22 88.24
C GLY A 90 -59.01 9.48 87.35
N GLU A 91 -59.11 9.22 86.04
CA GLU A 91 -58.07 9.54 85.05
C GLU A 91 -57.81 11.04 84.97
N LEU A 92 -58.87 11.86 84.90
CA LEU A 92 -58.76 13.32 84.88
C LEU A 92 -58.08 13.86 86.16
N LEU A 93 -58.53 13.41 87.33
CA LEU A 93 -57.94 13.82 88.62
C LEU A 93 -56.48 13.38 88.76
N MET A 94 -56.16 12.18 88.30
CA MET A 94 -54.80 11.68 88.34
C MET A 94 -53.89 12.46 87.37
N ALA A 95 -54.37 12.77 86.16
CA ALA A 95 -53.60 13.48 85.15
C ALA A 95 -53.43 14.98 85.44
N GLU A 96 -54.49 15.67 85.86
CA GLU A 96 -54.50 17.13 86.03
C GLU A 96 -54.12 17.58 87.44
N GLN A 97 -54.43 16.77 88.45
CA GLN A 97 -54.34 17.15 89.86
C GLN A 97 -53.45 16.21 90.69
N ALA A 98 -52.93 15.13 90.10
CA ALA A 98 -52.16 14.09 90.78
C ALA A 98 -52.91 13.46 91.98
N VAL A 99 -54.24 13.42 91.93
CA VAL A 99 -55.10 12.81 92.97
C VAL A 99 -55.51 11.41 92.52
N ASP A 100 -55.21 10.38 93.34
CA ASP A 100 -55.63 8.99 93.09
C ASP A 100 -57.05 8.75 93.64
N GLU A 101 -58.05 8.81 92.75
CA GLU A 101 -59.42 8.33 93.01
C GLU A 101 -59.76 7.03 92.24
N LEU A 102 -58.78 6.32 91.71
CA LEU A 102 -59.01 5.14 90.87
C LEU A 102 -59.59 3.95 91.64
N ASP A 103 -59.39 3.87 92.96
CA ASP A 103 -60.00 2.84 93.82
C ASP A 103 -61.53 2.84 93.77
N ILE A 104 -62.15 4.00 93.49
CA ILE A 104 -63.60 4.14 93.33
C ILE A 104 -64.06 3.43 92.06
N ALA A 105 -63.29 3.52 90.97
CA ALA A 105 -63.55 2.82 89.72
C ALA A 105 -63.29 1.31 89.86
N ILE A 106 -62.19 0.92 90.52
CA ILE A 106 -61.89 -0.49 90.83
C ILE A 106 -63.04 -1.14 91.59
N THR A 107 -63.51 -0.50 92.66
CA THR A 107 -64.63 -1.00 93.46
C THR A 107 -65.92 -1.11 92.63
N ALA A 108 -66.18 -0.13 91.75
CA ALA A 108 -67.36 -0.15 90.89
C ALA A 108 -67.31 -1.29 89.85
N TYR A 109 -66.16 -1.53 89.22
CA TYR A 109 -65.99 -2.63 88.26
C TYR A 109 -65.99 -4.01 88.94
N LEU A 110 -65.35 -4.16 90.10
CA LEU A 110 -65.40 -5.41 90.88
C LEU A 110 -66.83 -5.75 91.31
N GLY A 111 -67.57 -4.76 91.81
CA GLY A 111 -68.98 -4.95 92.17
C GLY A 111 -69.87 -5.29 90.98
N LEU A 112 -69.56 -4.76 89.79
CA LEU A 112 -70.26 -5.10 88.56
C LEU A 112 -70.00 -6.56 88.15
N LEU A 113 -68.75 -7.02 88.23
CA LEU A 113 -68.35 -8.40 87.92
C LEU A 113 -68.89 -9.41 88.94
N GLU A 114 -69.01 -9.04 90.22
CA GLU A 114 -69.58 -9.89 91.27
C GLU A 114 -71.11 -10.04 91.11
N LYS A 115 -71.79 -8.93 90.82
CA LYS A 115 -73.26 -8.91 90.69
C LYS A 115 -73.76 -9.53 89.38
N TYR A 116 -72.97 -9.48 88.31
CA TYR A 116 -73.33 -10.01 86.99
C TYR A 116 -72.16 -10.83 86.39
N PRO A 117 -71.86 -12.03 86.94
CA PRO A 117 -70.66 -12.80 86.57
C PRO A 117 -70.68 -13.38 85.15
N ASP A 118 -71.86 -13.70 84.61
CA ASP A 118 -72.02 -14.37 83.30
C ASP A 118 -72.42 -13.41 82.17
N ARG A 119 -72.19 -12.10 82.33
CA ARG A 119 -72.55 -11.09 81.32
C ARG A 119 -71.64 -11.20 80.10
N GLU A 120 -72.23 -11.14 78.89
CA GLU A 120 -71.48 -11.19 77.63
C GLU A 120 -70.41 -10.09 77.54
N ASP A 121 -70.74 -8.85 77.92
CA ASP A 121 -69.82 -7.70 77.90
C ASP A 121 -68.84 -7.62 79.11
N ASN A 122 -68.62 -8.72 79.83
CA ASN A 122 -67.69 -8.72 80.97
C ASN A 122 -66.23 -8.59 80.55
N ASP A 123 -65.90 -8.90 79.30
CA ASP A 123 -64.59 -8.68 78.72
C ASP A 123 -64.19 -7.19 78.74
N HIS A 124 -65.09 -6.28 78.38
CA HIS A 124 -64.87 -4.83 78.45
C HIS A 124 -64.66 -4.34 79.89
N VAL A 125 -65.45 -4.86 80.84
CA VAL A 125 -65.33 -4.49 82.26
C VAL A 125 -64.00 -4.97 82.82
N LEU A 126 -63.59 -6.19 82.50
CA LEU A 126 -62.29 -6.71 82.88
C LEU A 126 -61.16 -5.92 82.23
N TYR A 127 -61.30 -5.51 80.97
CA TYR A 127 -60.32 -4.66 80.28
C TYR A 127 -60.15 -3.30 80.97
N GLN A 128 -61.24 -2.59 81.28
CA GLN A 128 -61.18 -1.32 82.01
C GLN A 128 -60.62 -1.50 83.42
N LEU A 129 -60.96 -2.60 84.11
CA LEU A 129 -60.37 -2.94 85.40
C LEU A 129 -58.86 -3.20 85.29
N ALA A 130 -58.41 -3.92 84.26
CA ALA A 130 -56.99 -4.13 83.98
C ALA A 130 -56.28 -2.79 83.75
N LYS A 131 -56.82 -1.92 82.90
CA LYS A 131 -56.31 -0.56 82.66
C LYS A 131 -56.25 0.26 83.95
N THR A 132 -57.26 0.17 84.80
CA THR A 132 -57.28 0.86 86.09
C THR A 132 -56.16 0.38 87.01
N TYR A 133 -55.91 -0.94 87.06
CA TYR A 133 -54.76 -1.50 87.81
C TYR A 133 -53.41 -1.10 87.22
N GLU A 134 -53.30 -0.97 85.90
CA GLU A 134 -52.09 -0.48 85.22
C GLU A 134 -51.77 0.96 85.62
N LEU A 135 -52.76 1.85 85.54
CA LEU A 135 -52.64 3.26 85.93
C LEU A 135 -52.20 3.42 87.39
N LYS A 136 -52.71 2.56 88.29
CA LYS A 136 -52.35 2.57 89.71
C LYS A 136 -50.99 1.91 90.00
N GLY A 137 -50.31 1.37 88.99
CA GLY A 137 -49.03 0.65 89.15
C GLY A 137 -49.15 -0.70 89.86
N LEU A 138 -50.36 -1.26 90.00
CA LEU A 138 -50.63 -2.54 90.66
C LEU A 138 -50.40 -3.72 89.71
N ARG A 139 -49.13 -3.95 89.37
CA ARG A 139 -48.69 -4.90 88.34
C ARG A 139 -49.20 -6.33 88.51
N ASP A 140 -49.16 -6.90 89.73
CA ASP A 140 -49.63 -8.27 89.98
C ASP A 140 -51.14 -8.44 89.74
N GLN A 141 -51.92 -7.42 90.13
CA GLN A 141 -53.37 -7.45 89.92
C GLN A 141 -53.70 -7.24 88.45
N HIS A 142 -52.99 -6.33 87.78
CA HIS A 142 -53.10 -6.12 86.35
C HIS A 142 -52.82 -7.43 85.58
N LEU A 143 -51.71 -8.13 85.86
CA LEU A 143 -51.39 -9.42 85.22
C LEU A 143 -52.45 -10.50 85.47
N LYS A 144 -52.99 -10.58 86.71
CA LYS A 144 -54.07 -11.52 87.04
C LYS A 144 -55.33 -11.25 86.21
N ILE A 145 -55.73 -9.99 86.06
CA ILE A 145 -56.90 -9.64 85.24
C ILE A 145 -56.63 -9.89 83.76
N LEU A 146 -55.47 -9.50 83.23
CA LEU A 146 -55.10 -9.81 81.83
C LEU A 146 -55.10 -11.32 81.55
N THR A 147 -54.58 -12.13 82.48
CA THR A 147 -54.59 -13.59 82.36
C THR A 147 -56.01 -14.14 82.38
N ARG A 148 -56.88 -13.60 83.25
CA ARG A 148 -58.30 -13.97 83.28
C ARG A 148 -59.01 -13.66 81.96
N ILE A 149 -58.77 -12.49 81.37
CA ILE A 149 -59.32 -12.13 80.05
C ILE A 149 -58.81 -13.09 78.98
N ALA A 150 -57.50 -13.34 78.95
CA ALA A 150 -56.86 -14.23 78.00
C ALA A 150 -57.41 -15.68 78.05
N GLU A 151 -57.73 -16.19 79.24
CA GLU A 151 -58.21 -17.56 79.42
C GLU A 151 -59.73 -17.70 79.21
N GLN A 152 -60.51 -16.72 79.67
CA GLN A 152 -61.99 -16.80 79.69
C GLN A 152 -62.65 -16.15 78.49
N TYR A 153 -62.00 -15.17 77.84
CA TYR A 153 -62.56 -14.37 76.76
C TYR A 153 -61.63 -14.30 75.52
N PRO A 154 -61.25 -15.45 74.92
CA PRO A 154 -60.35 -15.47 73.77
C PRO A 154 -60.91 -14.82 72.49
N GLY A 155 -62.24 -14.60 72.43
CA GLY A 155 -62.91 -13.89 71.33
C GLY A 155 -63.10 -12.39 71.55
N SER A 156 -62.58 -11.81 72.64
CA SER A 156 -62.75 -10.39 72.95
C SER A 156 -62.06 -9.48 71.92
N ASN A 157 -62.66 -8.32 71.64
CA ASN A 157 -62.05 -7.27 70.82
C ASN A 157 -60.72 -6.75 71.41
N TYR A 158 -60.50 -6.92 72.72
CA TYR A 158 -59.28 -6.49 73.43
C TYR A 158 -58.20 -7.58 73.48
N TYR A 159 -58.47 -8.79 72.97
CA TYR A 159 -57.63 -9.97 73.20
C TYR A 159 -56.18 -9.77 72.76
N ALA A 160 -55.95 -9.14 71.61
CA ALA A 160 -54.60 -8.89 71.10
C ALA A 160 -53.80 -7.93 72.00
N GLU A 161 -54.38 -6.81 72.41
CA GLU A 161 -53.72 -5.87 73.33
C GLU A 161 -53.48 -6.52 74.70
N VAL A 162 -54.47 -7.26 75.22
CA VAL A 162 -54.37 -7.99 76.49
C VAL A 162 -53.22 -8.99 76.47
N GLN A 163 -53.13 -9.80 75.41
CA GLN A 163 -52.04 -10.77 75.24
C GLN A 163 -50.68 -10.08 75.06
N PHE A 164 -50.65 -8.93 74.38
CA PHE A 164 -49.42 -8.15 74.20
C PHE A 164 -48.91 -7.61 75.55
N ARG A 165 -49.74 -6.90 76.31
CA ARG A 165 -49.43 -6.37 77.65
C ARG A 165 -49.02 -7.48 78.61
N ARG A 166 -49.76 -8.60 78.60
CA ARG A 166 -49.44 -9.80 79.38
C ARG A 166 -48.06 -10.34 79.01
N GLY A 167 -47.75 -10.41 77.72
CA GLY A 167 -46.44 -10.80 77.20
C GLY A 167 -45.31 -9.89 77.69
N GLU A 168 -45.49 -8.57 77.67
CA GLU A 168 -44.49 -7.59 78.14
C GLU A 168 -44.13 -7.79 79.62
N ILE A 169 -45.15 -8.01 80.46
CA ILE A 169 -44.99 -8.29 81.89
C ILE A 169 -44.24 -9.60 82.10
N LEU A 170 -44.67 -10.67 81.43
CA LEU A 170 -44.04 -11.99 81.53
C LEU A 170 -42.60 -11.99 81.05
N PHE A 171 -42.29 -11.19 80.01
CA PHE A 171 -40.93 -11.02 79.51
C PHE A 171 -40.03 -10.33 80.54
N THR A 172 -40.56 -9.27 81.16
CA THR A 172 -39.86 -8.51 82.21
C THR A 172 -39.61 -9.38 83.46
N ASP A 173 -40.50 -10.32 83.76
CA ASP A 173 -40.35 -11.30 84.86
C ASP A 173 -39.46 -12.49 84.50
N GLU A 174 -38.76 -12.43 83.36
CA GLU A 174 -37.87 -13.49 82.84
C GLU A 174 -38.59 -14.83 82.54
N LEU A 175 -39.93 -14.81 82.48
CA LEU A 175 -40.77 -15.96 82.12
C LEU A 175 -40.88 -16.08 80.59
N TYR A 176 -39.74 -16.16 79.91
CA TYR A 176 -39.63 -16.02 78.46
C TYR A 176 -40.48 -17.02 77.66
N ARG A 177 -40.70 -18.24 78.17
CA ARG A 177 -41.56 -19.24 77.51
C ARG A 177 -43.03 -18.81 77.52
N LEU A 178 -43.51 -18.24 78.63
CA LEU A 178 -44.88 -17.76 78.73
C LEU A 178 -45.07 -16.46 77.94
N ALA A 179 -44.06 -15.60 77.92
CA ALA A 179 -44.02 -14.42 77.06
C ALA A 179 -44.10 -14.79 75.57
N GLU A 180 -43.28 -15.76 75.12
CA GLU A 180 -43.33 -16.33 73.76
C GLU A 180 -44.74 -16.81 73.40
N GLN A 181 -45.41 -17.54 74.29
CA GLN A 181 -46.79 -18.01 74.08
C GLN A 181 -47.78 -16.85 73.96
N ALA A 182 -47.66 -15.84 74.82
CA ALA A 182 -48.51 -14.65 74.79
C ALA A 182 -48.35 -13.87 73.47
N PHE A 183 -47.11 -13.56 73.06
CA PHE A 183 -46.86 -12.89 71.77
C PHE A 183 -47.28 -13.74 70.56
N SER A 184 -47.12 -15.06 70.63
CA SER A 184 -47.63 -15.97 69.57
C SER A 184 -49.15 -15.88 69.44
N ALA A 185 -49.88 -15.73 70.54
CA ALA A 185 -51.33 -15.55 70.53
C ALA A 185 -51.73 -14.20 69.89
N VAL A 186 -50.96 -13.13 70.13
CA VAL A 186 -51.14 -11.84 69.43
C VAL A 186 -50.98 -12.04 67.94
N ILE A 187 -49.88 -12.66 67.51
CA ILE A 187 -49.57 -12.91 66.09
C ILE A 187 -50.70 -13.70 65.41
N LEU A 188 -51.16 -14.80 66.01
CA LEU A 188 -52.24 -15.61 65.45
C LEU A 188 -53.56 -14.85 65.29
N THR A 189 -53.84 -13.92 66.20
CA THR A 189 -55.06 -13.10 66.19
C THR A 189 -54.98 -11.95 65.19
N GLU A 190 -53.81 -11.34 65.06
CA GLU A 190 -53.59 -10.12 64.29
C GLU A 190 -53.15 -10.38 62.85
N ALA A 191 -52.48 -11.50 62.56
CA ALA A 191 -51.95 -11.83 61.23
C ALA A 191 -53.01 -11.83 60.09
N PRO A 192 -54.29 -12.20 60.31
CA PRO A 192 -55.30 -12.13 59.25
C PRO A 192 -55.80 -10.71 58.92
N LYS A 193 -55.41 -9.68 59.69
CA LYS A 193 -55.92 -8.31 59.53
C LYS A 193 -55.07 -7.53 58.53
N GLU A 194 -55.71 -6.70 57.69
CA GLU A 194 -55.02 -5.85 56.69
C GLU A 194 -54.09 -4.82 57.35
N GLU A 195 -54.51 -4.24 58.47
CA GLU A 195 -53.71 -3.34 59.29
C GLU A 195 -53.72 -3.84 60.74
N SER A 196 -52.53 -4.04 61.32
CA SER A 196 -52.39 -4.42 62.73
C SER A 196 -51.38 -3.53 63.44
N PRO A 197 -51.78 -2.81 64.51
CA PRO A 197 -50.86 -1.98 65.29
C PRO A 197 -49.90 -2.81 66.18
N PHE A 198 -50.18 -4.10 66.41
CA PHE A 198 -49.42 -4.95 67.33
C PHE A 198 -48.51 -5.97 66.64
N LEU A 199 -48.78 -6.31 65.37
CA LEU A 199 -48.16 -7.47 64.73
C LEU A 199 -46.62 -7.39 64.64
N ALA A 200 -46.07 -6.24 64.22
CA ALA A 200 -44.61 -6.06 64.13
C ALA A 200 -43.93 -6.13 65.51
N ASN A 201 -44.51 -5.46 66.51
CA ASN A 201 -43.99 -5.48 67.89
C ASN A 201 -44.13 -6.87 68.53
N ALA A 202 -45.20 -7.61 68.23
CA ALA A 202 -45.40 -8.97 68.73
C ALA A 202 -44.36 -9.94 68.15
N HIS A 203 -44.06 -9.86 66.85
CA HIS A 203 -42.95 -10.62 66.25
C HIS A 203 -41.58 -10.23 66.83
N TYR A 204 -41.36 -8.94 67.08
CA TYR A 204 -40.11 -8.44 67.70
C TYR A 204 -39.94 -9.02 69.11
N MET A 205 -40.97 -8.93 69.95
CA MET A 205 -40.93 -9.42 71.33
C MET A 205 -40.95 -10.96 71.42
N GLN A 206 -41.60 -11.65 70.48
CA GLN A 206 -41.49 -13.10 70.31
C GLN A 206 -40.03 -13.49 69.99
N GLY A 207 -39.39 -12.78 69.06
CA GLY A 207 -37.99 -12.98 68.71
C GLY A 207 -37.05 -12.79 69.90
N TRP A 208 -37.24 -11.74 70.70
CA TRP A 208 -36.48 -11.53 71.93
C TRP A 208 -36.73 -12.62 72.97
N SER A 209 -37.97 -13.06 73.13
CA SER A 209 -38.34 -14.16 74.04
C SER A 209 -37.66 -15.47 73.63
N LEU A 210 -37.55 -15.75 72.34
CA LEU A 210 -36.85 -16.90 71.78
C LEU A 210 -35.32 -16.76 71.93
N PHE A 211 -34.78 -15.57 71.69
CA PHE A 211 -33.35 -15.27 71.83
C PHE A 211 -32.88 -15.49 73.27
N LYS A 212 -33.66 -15.02 74.27
CA LYS A 212 -33.37 -15.23 75.70
C LYS A 212 -33.44 -16.69 76.13
N GLN A 213 -34.16 -17.53 75.38
CA GLN A 213 -34.18 -18.99 75.54
C GLN A 213 -33.06 -19.72 74.78
N ALA A 214 -32.11 -18.99 74.18
CA ALA A 214 -31.06 -19.52 73.29
C ALA A 214 -31.59 -20.27 72.05
N LYS A 215 -32.86 -20.05 71.66
CA LYS A 215 -33.49 -20.59 70.44
C LYS A 215 -33.23 -19.64 69.26
N TYR A 216 -31.96 -19.45 68.92
CA TYR A 216 -31.53 -18.39 68.00
C TYR A 216 -32.11 -18.54 66.57
N SER A 217 -32.27 -19.77 66.06
CA SER A 217 -32.82 -19.99 64.71
C SER A 217 -34.28 -19.52 64.61
N LEU A 218 -35.11 -19.90 65.59
CA LEU A 218 -36.51 -19.48 65.68
C LEU A 218 -36.62 -17.96 65.93
N ALA A 219 -35.69 -17.39 66.71
CA ALA A 219 -35.62 -15.95 66.91
C ALA A 219 -35.37 -15.21 65.60
N LEU A 220 -34.43 -15.69 64.77
CA LEU A 220 -34.13 -15.11 63.45
C LEU A 220 -35.36 -15.15 62.51
N VAL A 221 -36.14 -16.24 62.52
CA VAL A 221 -37.40 -16.33 61.76
C VAL A 221 -38.40 -15.28 62.25
N SER A 222 -38.51 -15.07 63.57
CA SER A 222 -39.40 -14.05 64.12
C SER A 222 -38.93 -12.65 63.73
N TYR A 223 -37.63 -12.38 63.80
CA TYR A 223 -37.03 -11.12 63.38
C TYR A 223 -37.18 -10.86 61.88
N SER A 224 -37.08 -11.87 61.02
CA SER A 224 -37.36 -11.68 59.60
C SER A 224 -38.82 -11.30 59.34
N ARG A 225 -39.78 -11.76 60.16
CA ARG A 225 -41.18 -11.30 60.06
C ARG A 225 -41.34 -9.84 60.44
N VAL A 226 -40.54 -9.34 61.38
CA VAL A 226 -40.50 -7.90 61.67
C VAL A 226 -40.00 -7.14 60.42
N LEU A 227 -38.93 -7.60 59.78
CA LEU A 227 -38.42 -6.98 58.56
C LEU A 227 -39.43 -7.06 57.39
N ASP A 228 -40.15 -8.17 57.24
CA ASP A 228 -41.24 -8.33 56.24
C ASP A 228 -42.31 -7.25 56.39
N LEU A 229 -42.62 -6.84 57.63
CA LEU A 229 -43.64 -5.84 57.94
C LEU A 229 -43.11 -4.40 57.84
N LEU A 230 -41.84 -4.17 58.17
CA LEU A 230 -41.25 -2.83 58.19
C LEU A 230 -40.67 -2.40 56.84
N LEU A 231 -40.23 -3.35 56.01
CA LEU A 231 -39.60 -3.06 54.72
C LEU A 231 -40.57 -3.38 53.57
N SER A 232 -41.14 -2.33 52.97
CA SER A 232 -42.13 -2.43 51.88
C SER A 232 -41.53 -3.00 50.59
N GLN A 233 -42.26 -3.86 49.88
CA GLN A 233 -41.85 -4.41 48.57
C GLN A 233 -41.92 -3.40 47.40
N ASP A 234 -42.60 -2.26 47.55
CA ASP A 234 -42.88 -1.31 46.46
C ASP A 234 -41.69 -0.45 45.99
N SER A 235 -40.48 -0.65 46.53
CA SER A 235 -39.29 -0.05 45.95
C SER A 235 -38.79 -0.89 44.78
N ALA A 236 -39.25 -0.56 43.57
CA ALA A 236 -38.66 -1.01 42.30
C ALA A 236 -37.17 -0.62 42.14
N ASP A 237 -36.62 0.13 43.09
CA ASP A 237 -35.22 0.53 43.20
C ASP A 237 -34.55 -0.27 44.33
N GLN A 238 -33.75 -1.28 43.99
CA GLN A 238 -33.00 -2.06 44.99
C GLN A 238 -32.01 -1.19 45.79
N ASP A 239 -31.56 -0.05 45.25
CA ASP A 239 -30.72 0.93 45.95
C ASP A 239 -31.52 1.75 46.98
N LYS A 240 -32.85 1.86 46.85
CA LYS A 240 -33.71 2.51 47.84
C LYS A 240 -34.07 1.61 49.01
N ALA A 241 -33.84 0.30 48.97
CA ALA A 241 -34.01 -0.57 50.14
C ALA A 241 -33.06 -0.18 51.30
N SER A 242 -31.85 0.32 50.97
CA SER A 242 -30.92 0.90 51.94
C SER A 242 -31.37 2.29 52.41
N ALA A 243 -32.03 3.06 51.54
CA ALA A 243 -32.58 4.38 51.87
C ALA A 243 -33.93 4.32 52.62
N LEU A 244 -34.67 3.22 52.53
CA LEU A 244 -35.97 2.98 53.19
C LEU A 244 -35.86 2.87 54.72
N VAL A 245 -34.65 2.66 55.25
CA VAL A 245 -34.39 2.78 56.69
C VAL A 245 -34.64 4.23 57.19
N ALA A 246 -34.75 5.22 56.30
CA ALA A 246 -34.81 6.64 56.66
C ALA A 246 -36.16 7.17 57.17
N ASN A 247 -37.24 6.39 57.27
CA ASN A 247 -38.53 6.91 57.78
C ASN A 247 -39.16 6.02 58.86
N GLN A 248 -39.29 6.58 60.06
CA GLN A 248 -40.05 6.14 61.24
C GLN A 248 -39.58 4.92 62.05
N HIS A 249 -38.85 3.94 61.50
CA HIS A 249 -38.46 2.71 62.24
C HIS A 249 -36.95 2.41 62.33
N GLN A 250 -36.07 3.38 62.02
CA GLN A 250 -34.62 3.18 61.93
C GLN A 250 -33.99 2.51 63.17
N THR A 251 -34.25 3.02 64.36
CA THR A 251 -33.65 2.52 65.61
C THR A 251 -34.05 1.08 65.91
N LEU A 252 -35.28 0.70 65.59
CA LEU A 252 -35.79 -0.66 65.74
C LEU A 252 -35.09 -1.61 64.76
N VAL A 253 -34.95 -1.20 63.49
CA VAL A 253 -34.26 -1.99 62.47
C VAL A 253 -32.77 -2.15 62.81
N GLU A 254 -32.09 -1.11 63.28
CA GLU A 254 -30.69 -1.18 63.70
C GLU A 254 -30.49 -2.13 64.89
N ASP A 255 -31.37 -2.04 65.91
CA ASP A 255 -31.35 -2.97 67.03
C ASP A 255 -31.60 -4.42 66.59
N LEU A 256 -32.57 -4.60 65.68
CA LEU A 256 -32.90 -5.88 65.10
C LEU A 256 -31.70 -6.48 64.34
N MET A 257 -31.05 -5.71 63.48
CA MET A 257 -29.85 -6.15 62.75
C MET A 257 -28.71 -6.52 63.72
N ARG A 258 -28.56 -5.79 64.82
CA ARG A 258 -27.56 -6.11 65.86
C ARG A 258 -27.86 -7.42 66.58
N VAL A 259 -29.10 -7.67 67.01
CA VAL A 259 -29.47 -8.93 67.68
C VAL A 259 -29.48 -10.12 66.71
N MET A 260 -29.86 -9.90 65.44
CA MET A 260 -29.71 -10.89 64.38
C MET A 260 -28.23 -11.24 64.15
N SER A 261 -27.35 -10.23 64.06
CA SER A 261 -25.90 -10.42 63.93
C SER A 261 -25.31 -11.22 65.10
N LEU A 262 -25.76 -10.94 66.31
CA LEU A 262 -25.38 -11.71 67.49
C LEU A 262 -25.89 -13.16 67.42
N SER A 263 -27.12 -13.37 66.93
CA SER A 263 -27.71 -14.70 66.73
C SER A 263 -26.92 -15.52 65.72
N PHE A 264 -26.52 -14.93 64.58
CA PHE A 264 -25.67 -15.59 63.58
C PHE A 264 -24.31 -15.96 64.16
N SER A 265 -23.70 -15.09 64.98
CA SER A 265 -22.44 -15.39 65.68
C SER A 265 -22.52 -16.61 66.60
N TYR A 266 -23.71 -16.98 67.11
CA TYR A 266 -23.91 -18.18 67.90
C TYR A 266 -24.25 -19.44 67.07
N LEU A 267 -24.73 -19.27 65.83
CA LEU A 267 -25.29 -20.34 64.99
C LEU A 267 -24.35 -20.82 63.86
N GLY A 268 -23.07 -20.46 63.88
CA GLY A 268 -22.12 -20.85 62.82
C GLY A 268 -21.87 -19.77 61.76
N GLY A 269 -22.28 -18.52 62.02
CA GLY A 269 -21.92 -17.36 61.23
C GLY A 269 -22.49 -17.38 59.82
N ALA A 270 -21.63 -17.30 58.81
CA ALA A 270 -22.05 -17.13 57.41
C ALA A 270 -23.04 -18.21 56.92
N GLU A 271 -22.90 -19.45 57.36
CA GLU A 271 -23.81 -20.55 56.97
C GLU A 271 -25.23 -20.34 57.50
N SER A 272 -25.36 -19.74 58.69
CA SER A 272 -26.66 -19.52 59.34
C SER A 272 -27.53 -18.45 58.66
N LEU A 273 -26.92 -17.47 57.97
CA LEU A 273 -27.63 -16.56 57.07
C LEU A 273 -28.33 -17.34 55.95
N GLY A 274 -27.61 -18.31 55.39
CA GLY A 274 -28.16 -19.15 54.34
C GLY A 274 -29.30 -20.05 54.83
N ALA A 275 -29.17 -20.62 56.02
CA ALA A 275 -30.22 -21.41 56.64
C ALA A 275 -31.49 -20.58 56.87
N LEU A 276 -31.35 -19.35 57.37
CA LEU A 276 -32.48 -18.43 57.59
C LEU A 276 -33.30 -18.22 56.31
N PHE A 277 -32.67 -17.80 55.22
CA PHE A 277 -33.40 -17.48 53.99
C PHE A 277 -33.83 -18.73 53.20
N ALA A 278 -33.28 -19.91 53.51
CA ALA A 278 -33.84 -21.17 53.04
C ALA A 278 -35.16 -21.51 53.77
N GLU A 279 -35.26 -21.16 55.06
CA GLU A 279 -36.45 -21.38 55.88
C GLU A 279 -37.54 -20.33 55.63
N THR A 280 -37.18 -19.05 55.46
CA THR A 280 -38.14 -17.95 55.29
C THR A 280 -38.52 -17.69 53.82
N GLY A 281 -37.75 -18.23 52.88
CA GLY A 281 -37.82 -17.91 51.45
C GLY A 281 -37.12 -16.58 51.11
N GLN A 282 -37.06 -16.29 49.80
CA GLN A 282 -36.32 -15.14 49.29
C GLN A 282 -36.91 -13.80 49.74
N ARG A 283 -36.06 -12.82 50.07
CA ARG A 283 -36.46 -11.46 50.48
C ARG A 283 -35.62 -10.38 49.83
N HIS A 284 -36.26 -9.24 49.53
CA HIS A 284 -35.60 -8.11 48.85
C HIS A 284 -34.48 -7.49 49.71
N TYR A 285 -34.59 -7.53 51.04
CA TYR A 285 -33.63 -7.00 51.99
C TYR A 285 -32.52 -7.98 52.40
N GLU A 286 -32.45 -9.19 51.81
CA GLU A 286 -31.42 -10.20 52.13
C GLU A 286 -30.01 -9.60 52.16
N HIS A 287 -29.69 -8.81 51.13
CA HIS A 287 -28.41 -8.14 51.03
C HIS A 287 -28.12 -7.31 52.29
N VAL A 288 -29.06 -6.52 52.80
CA VAL A 288 -28.88 -5.69 54.00
C VAL A 288 -28.52 -6.52 55.23
N VAL A 289 -29.15 -7.69 55.41
CA VAL A 289 -28.87 -8.59 56.54
C VAL A 289 -27.46 -9.18 56.44
N TYR A 290 -27.04 -9.57 55.23
CA TYR A 290 -25.68 -10.03 54.97
C TYR A 290 -24.64 -8.92 55.23
N SER A 291 -24.88 -7.69 54.74
CA SER A 291 -23.98 -6.55 54.98
C SER A 291 -23.90 -6.21 56.47
N SER A 292 -25.03 -6.14 57.16
CA SER A 292 -25.07 -5.81 58.60
C SER A 292 -24.26 -6.81 59.43
N TYR A 293 -24.36 -8.11 59.12
CA TYR A 293 -23.57 -9.12 59.81
C TYR A 293 -22.08 -9.06 59.44
N ALA A 294 -21.76 -8.80 58.16
CA ALA A 294 -20.38 -8.59 57.74
C ALA A 294 -19.76 -7.37 58.46
N ASP A 295 -20.47 -6.25 58.56
CA ASP A 295 -20.03 -5.04 59.26
C ASP A 295 -19.84 -5.30 60.76
N PHE A 296 -20.72 -6.09 61.38
CA PHE A 296 -20.55 -6.55 62.76
C PHE A 296 -19.25 -7.36 62.95
N LEU A 297 -18.89 -8.23 61.99
CA LEU A 297 -17.64 -8.99 62.01
C LEU A 297 -16.41 -8.10 61.77
N LEU A 298 -16.52 -7.14 60.85
CA LEU A 298 -15.45 -6.18 60.55
C LEU A 298 -15.13 -5.29 61.75
N ASN A 299 -16.15 -4.83 62.48
CA ASN A 299 -15.98 -4.09 63.74
C ASN A 299 -15.29 -4.91 64.84
N LYS A 300 -15.26 -6.23 64.71
CA LYS A 300 -14.54 -7.17 65.59
C LYS A 300 -13.22 -7.63 65.00
N GLU A 301 -12.76 -7.05 63.90
CA GLU A 301 -11.55 -7.42 63.15
C GLU A 301 -11.57 -8.88 62.64
N GLN A 302 -12.75 -9.50 62.51
CA GLN A 302 -12.94 -10.86 61.98
C GLN A 302 -13.03 -10.85 60.44
N PHE A 303 -11.95 -10.43 59.78
CA PHE A 303 -11.94 -10.18 58.33
C PHE A 303 -12.25 -11.42 57.47
N SER A 304 -11.71 -12.60 57.82
CA SER A 304 -11.95 -13.84 57.07
C SER A 304 -13.40 -14.28 57.13
N ASP A 305 -14.05 -14.08 58.27
CA ASP A 305 -15.46 -14.43 58.46
C ASP A 305 -16.36 -13.46 57.68
N ALA A 306 -16.04 -12.17 57.66
CA ALA A 306 -16.74 -11.18 56.84
C ALA A 306 -16.63 -11.50 55.34
N VAL A 307 -15.45 -11.90 54.86
CA VAL A 307 -15.26 -12.39 53.47
C VAL A 307 -16.13 -13.61 53.19
N LEU A 308 -16.24 -14.55 54.15
CA LEU A 308 -17.07 -15.74 53.99
C LEU A 308 -18.57 -15.40 53.88
N VAL A 309 -19.05 -14.40 54.63
CA VAL A 309 -20.43 -13.89 54.53
C VAL A 309 -20.74 -13.42 53.11
N TYR A 310 -19.89 -12.55 52.55
CA TYR A 310 -20.06 -12.07 51.18
C TYR A 310 -19.96 -13.19 50.13
N LYS A 311 -19.02 -14.12 50.28
CA LYS A 311 -18.90 -15.28 49.38
C LYS A 311 -20.14 -16.17 49.42
N ASN A 312 -20.72 -16.38 50.61
CA ASN A 312 -21.94 -17.17 50.75
C ASN A 312 -23.13 -16.51 50.03
N TYR A 313 -23.27 -15.18 50.13
CA TYR A 313 -24.29 -14.44 49.37
C TYR A 313 -24.12 -14.65 47.86
N ILE A 314 -22.92 -14.43 47.33
CA ILE A 314 -22.62 -14.57 45.89
C ILE A 314 -22.89 -16.00 45.42
N ALA A 315 -22.54 -17.01 46.21
CA ALA A 315 -22.78 -18.41 45.85
C ALA A 315 -24.27 -18.76 45.76
N ARG A 316 -25.11 -18.13 46.58
CA ARG A 316 -26.57 -18.37 46.59
C ARG A 316 -27.30 -17.53 45.54
N GLN A 317 -26.85 -16.31 45.31
CA GLN A 317 -27.50 -15.31 44.45
C GLN A 317 -26.52 -14.78 43.38
N PRO A 318 -25.91 -15.64 42.53
CA PRO A 318 -24.84 -15.23 41.62
C PRO A 318 -25.27 -14.17 40.60
N LEU A 319 -26.56 -14.11 40.27
CA LEU A 319 -27.15 -13.15 39.34
C LEU A 319 -27.76 -11.92 40.03
N SER A 320 -27.59 -11.73 41.34
CA SER A 320 -28.07 -10.52 42.03
C SER A 320 -27.22 -9.30 41.68
N LEU A 321 -27.83 -8.12 41.51
CA LEU A 321 -27.12 -6.85 41.31
C LEU A 321 -26.21 -6.47 42.51
N TRP A 322 -26.42 -7.09 43.68
CA TRP A 322 -25.55 -6.94 44.85
C TRP A 322 -24.31 -7.84 44.82
N SER A 323 -24.31 -8.91 44.03
CA SER A 323 -23.17 -9.83 43.92
C SER A 323 -21.86 -9.17 43.45
N PRO A 324 -21.84 -8.31 42.40
CA PRO A 324 -20.63 -7.55 42.09
C PRO A 324 -20.24 -6.59 43.23
N LYS A 325 -21.20 -5.92 43.88
CA LYS A 325 -20.91 -5.05 45.04
C LYS A 325 -20.20 -5.81 46.16
N TYR A 326 -20.67 -7.02 46.49
CA TYR A 326 -20.07 -7.86 47.52
C TYR A 326 -18.76 -8.51 47.12
N GLN A 327 -18.56 -8.83 45.84
CA GLN A 327 -17.24 -9.23 45.35
C GLN A 327 -16.22 -8.09 45.55
N MET A 328 -16.65 -6.85 45.34
CA MET A 328 -15.81 -5.68 45.54
C MET A 328 -15.57 -5.38 47.04
N GLN A 329 -16.55 -5.65 47.90
CA GLN A 329 -16.35 -5.62 49.36
C GLN A 329 -15.35 -6.69 49.81
N ILE A 330 -15.38 -7.91 49.27
CA ILE A 330 -14.36 -8.93 49.54
C ILE A 330 -12.96 -8.38 49.25
N ILE A 331 -12.74 -7.79 48.08
CA ILE A 331 -11.44 -7.21 47.73
C ILE A 331 -11.06 -6.08 48.69
N THR A 332 -12.01 -5.22 49.06
CA THR A 332 -11.79 -4.11 50.01
C THR A 332 -11.36 -4.61 51.38
N VAL A 333 -12.05 -5.63 51.90
CA VAL A 333 -11.72 -6.27 53.18
C VAL A 333 -10.33 -6.92 53.12
N LEU A 334 -9.99 -7.63 52.03
CA LEU A 334 -8.67 -8.24 51.86
C LEU A 334 -7.54 -7.20 51.79
N VAL A 335 -7.78 -6.05 51.16
CA VAL A 335 -6.85 -4.91 51.14
C VAL A 335 -6.65 -4.37 52.55
N HIS A 336 -7.74 -4.11 53.28
CA HIS A 336 -7.70 -3.57 54.63
C HIS A 336 -6.99 -4.53 55.61
N ALA A 337 -7.27 -5.83 55.51
CA ALA A 337 -6.64 -6.88 56.32
C ALA A 337 -5.18 -7.18 55.92
N GLY A 338 -4.68 -6.65 54.81
CA GLY A 338 -3.32 -6.89 54.32
C GLY A 338 -3.10 -8.27 53.69
N PHE A 339 -4.16 -8.99 53.30
CA PHE A 339 -4.12 -10.34 52.70
C PHE A 339 -3.75 -10.29 51.21
N LYS A 340 -2.54 -9.80 50.92
CA LYS A 340 -2.08 -9.49 49.55
C LYS A 340 -2.15 -10.65 48.55
N LYS A 341 -2.03 -11.90 49.01
CA LYS A 341 -2.05 -13.09 48.15
C LYS A 341 -3.44 -13.37 47.57
N ASP A 342 -4.49 -12.98 48.29
CA ASP A 342 -5.88 -13.29 47.96
C ASP A 342 -6.56 -12.18 47.14
N ILE A 343 -6.00 -10.96 47.15
CA ILE A 343 -6.54 -9.82 46.39
C ILE A 343 -6.58 -10.10 44.88
N TYR A 344 -5.48 -10.59 44.31
CA TYR A 344 -5.38 -10.79 42.86
C TYR A 344 -6.39 -11.85 42.34
N PRO A 345 -6.52 -13.05 42.94
CA PRO A 345 -7.54 -14.00 42.55
C PRO A 345 -8.97 -13.44 42.58
N GLU A 346 -9.30 -12.60 43.58
CA GLU A 346 -10.66 -12.03 43.67
C GLU A 346 -10.92 -10.93 42.64
N LYS A 347 -9.89 -10.17 42.22
CA LYS A 347 -9.97 -9.24 41.07
C LYS A 347 -10.20 -9.99 39.76
N VAL A 348 -9.49 -11.09 39.54
CA VAL A 348 -9.70 -11.96 38.36
C VAL A 348 -11.12 -12.53 38.39
N ARG A 349 -11.58 -13.05 39.54
CA ARG A 349 -12.94 -13.56 39.70
C ARG A 349 -13.99 -12.51 39.35
N PHE A 350 -13.81 -11.27 39.80
CA PHE A 350 -14.73 -10.18 39.45
C PHE A 350 -14.87 -10.04 37.92
N VAL A 351 -13.75 -9.95 37.20
CA VAL A 351 -13.76 -9.82 35.74
C VAL A 351 -14.38 -11.06 35.06
N GLU A 352 -14.09 -12.26 35.55
CA GLU A 352 -14.60 -13.50 34.94
C GLU A 352 -16.09 -13.72 35.18
N THR A 353 -16.60 -13.36 36.37
CA THR A 353 -18.01 -13.56 36.74
C THR A 353 -18.90 -12.44 36.20
N TYR A 354 -18.42 -11.20 36.15
CA TYR A 354 -19.24 -10.03 35.83
C TYR A 354 -18.85 -9.32 34.53
N GLY A 355 -17.78 -9.74 33.85
CA GLY A 355 -17.34 -9.15 32.59
C GLY A 355 -18.26 -9.45 31.39
N LEU A 356 -18.04 -8.72 30.30
CA LEU A 356 -18.76 -8.90 29.03
C LEU A 356 -18.76 -10.37 28.59
N GLY A 357 -19.96 -10.88 28.28
CA GLY A 357 -20.17 -12.26 27.85
C GLY A 357 -20.44 -13.27 28.99
N SER A 358 -20.29 -12.88 30.26
CA SER A 358 -20.67 -13.74 31.39
C SER A 358 -22.18 -13.92 31.52
N GLU A 359 -22.61 -14.94 32.26
CA GLU A 359 -24.04 -15.18 32.55
C GLU A 359 -24.69 -13.99 33.28
N PHE A 360 -23.97 -13.39 34.23
CA PHE A 360 -24.40 -12.17 34.90
C PHE A 360 -24.61 -11.03 33.90
N TRP A 361 -23.61 -10.79 33.04
CA TRP A 361 -23.70 -9.73 32.04
C TRP A 361 -24.86 -9.96 31.08
N GLN A 362 -25.07 -11.17 30.58
CA GLN A 362 -26.16 -11.50 29.67
C GLN A 362 -27.54 -11.34 30.32
N THR A 363 -27.66 -11.67 31.60
CA THR A 363 -28.92 -11.56 32.36
C THR A 363 -29.33 -10.09 32.54
N HIS A 364 -28.35 -9.21 32.80
CA HIS A 364 -28.58 -7.79 33.08
C HIS A 364 -28.29 -6.87 31.90
N ALA A 365 -27.83 -7.41 30.77
CA ALA A 365 -27.55 -6.62 29.58
C ALA A 365 -28.81 -5.84 29.20
N PRO A 366 -28.67 -4.54 28.89
CA PRO A 366 -29.82 -3.71 28.55
C PRO A 366 -30.55 -4.33 27.35
N LYS A 367 -31.81 -4.73 27.56
CA LYS A 367 -32.75 -4.93 26.47
C LYS A 367 -33.02 -3.55 25.85
N PRO A 368 -33.40 -3.45 24.57
CA PRO A 368 -33.84 -2.18 24.00
C PRO A 368 -35.09 -1.70 24.75
N GLU A 369 -34.86 -0.93 25.81
CA GLU A 369 -35.86 -0.31 26.67
C GLU A 369 -35.86 1.21 26.44
N PRO A 370 -36.99 1.89 26.69
CA PRO A 370 -37.16 3.30 26.37
C PRO A 370 -36.16 4.21 27.09
N GLU A 371 -35.92 5.39 26.51
CA GLU A 371 -35.06 6.44 27.09
C GLU A 371 -35.45 6.72 28.56
N GLY A 372 -34.48 6.57 29.47
CA GLY A 372 -34.64 6.81 30.91
C GLY A 372 -34.43 5.60 31.83
N ALA A 373 -34.22 4.39 31.28
CA ALA A 373 -33.89 3.21 32.10
C ALA A 373 -32.46 3.32 32.70
N THR A 374 -32.34 3.06 34.01
CA THR A 374 -31.05 3.00 34.71
C THR A 374 -30.22 1.83 34.18
N ASP A 375 -28.97 2.06 33.78
CA ASP A 375 -28.05 1.00 33.37
C ASP A 375 -27.78 0.07 34.56
N SER A 376 -28.45 -1.08 34.59
CA SER A 376 -28.31 -2.12 35.62
C SER A 376 -26.86 -2.61 35.76
N LEU A 377 -26.05 -2.47 34.70
CA LEU A 377 -24.63 -2.80 34.70
C LEU A 377 -23.73 -1.60 35.07
N GLY A 378 -24.28 -0.43 35.41
CA GLY A 378 -23.53 0.79 35.67
C GLY A 378 -22.43 0.63 36.71
N TYR A 379 -22.78 0.12 37.91
CA TYR A 379 -21.79 -0.18 38.95
C TYR A 379 -20.74 -1.20 38.49
N THR A 380 -21.18 -2.27 37.81
CA THR A 380 -20.29 -3.32 37.32
C THR A 380 -19.28 -2.76 36.31
N LYS A 381 -19.73 -1.90 35.38
CA LYS A 381 -18.87 -1.20 34.41
C LYS A 381 -17.87 -0.29 35.10
N GLU A 382 -18.32 0.49 36.09
CA GLU A 382 -17.45 1.38 36.88
C GLU A 382 -16.31 0.60 37.55
N GLN A 383 -16.57 -0.60 38.07
CA GLN A 383 -15.55 -1.43 38.70
C GLN A 383 -14.70 -2.21 37.68
N LEU A 384 -15.27 -2.66 36.56
CA LEU A 384 -14.55 -3.37 35.50
C LEU A 384 -13.49 -2.47 34.85
N GLU A 385 -13.77 -1.19 34.67
CA GLU A 385 -12.85 -0.26 33.99
C GLU A 385 -11.44 -0.24 34.60
N PRO A 386 -11.24 0.09 35.91
CA PRO A 386 -9.91 0.07 36.52
C PRO A 386 -9.35 -1.35 36.67
N LEU A 387 -10.18 -2.36 36.91
CA LEU A 387 -9.72 -3.75 37.09
C LEU A 387 -9.13 -4.34 35.80
N LEU A 388 -9.79 -4.12 34.66
CA LEU A 388 -9.31 -4.57 33.36
C LEU A 388 -8.00 -3.89 32.98
N LYS A 389 -7.89 -2.57 33.20
CA LYS A 389 -6.64 -1.80 33.01
C LYS A 389 -5.51 -2.35 33.88
N GLU A 390 -5.75 -2.50 35.19
CA GLU A 390 -4.75 -3.00 36.14
C GLU A 390 -4.26 -4.41 35.77
N LEU A 391 -5.18 -5.33 35.48
CA LEU A 391 -4.84 -6.71 35.12
C LEU A 391 -4.07 -6.75 33.80
N ALA A 392 -4.53 -6.04 32.78
CA ALA A 392 -3.85 -5.92 31.50
C ALA A 392 -2.40 -5.41 31.67
N ASP A 393 -2.22 -4.28 32.34
CA ASP A 393 -0.92 -3.63 32.50
C ASP A 393 0.05 -4.47 33.33
N ARG A 394 -0.44 -5.11 34.40
CA ARG A 394 0.34 -6.04 35.22
C ARG A 394 0.91 -7.18 34.38
N HIS A 395 0.08 -7.80 33.55
CA HIS A 395 0.49 -8.92 32.70
C HIS A 395 1.42 -8.47 31.58
N TYR A 396 1.15 -7.32 30.94
CA TYR A 396 2.03 -6.74 29.93
C TYR A 396 3.44 -6.47 30.47
N VAL A 397 3.54 -5.79 31.62
CA VAL A 397 4.84 -5.47 32.26
C VAL A 397 5.58 -6.75 32.65
N LYS A 398 4.88 -7.73 33.23
CA LYS A 398 5.47 -9.02 33.61
C LYS A 398 5.97 -9.81 32.41
N ALA A 399 5.20 -9.83 31.31
CA ALA A 399 5.61 -10.41 30.04
C ALA A 399 6.88 -9.74 29.51
N GLY A 400 6.96 -8.40 29.54
CA GLY A 400 8.13 -7.63 29.14
C GLY A 400 9.39 -7.95 29.95
N GLN A 401 9.26 -8.10 31.28
CA GLN A 401 10.35 -8.50 32.16
C GLN A 401 10.83 -9.93 31.87
N LEU A 402 9.90 -10.88 31.72
CA LEU A 402 10.22 -12.26 31.37
C LEU A 402 10.89 -12.36 30.00
N ARG A 403 10.43 -11.60 28.99
CA ARG A 403 11.04 -11.56 27.65
C ARG A 403 12.51 -11.15 27.71
N LYS A 404 12.85 -10.13 28.52
CA LYS A 404 14.25 -9.70 28.72
C LYS A 404 15.10 -10.80 29.36
N ALA A 405 14.54 -11.57 30.30
CA ALA A 405 15.22 -12.71 30.94
C ALA A 405 15.27 -13.97 30.04
N ALA A 406 14.28 -14.17 29.17
CA ALA A 406 14.11 -15.35 28.33
C ALA A 406 15.15 -15.52 27.23
N LYS A 407 15.87 -14.45 26.87
CA LYS A 407 17.05 -14.51 25.99
C LYS A 407 18.11 -15.52 26.47
N LYS A 408 18.03 -16.00 27.73
CA LYS A 408 18.97 -16.95 28.35
C LYS A 408 18.43 -18.38 28.56
N ARG A 409 17.11 -18.66 28.49
CA ARG A 409 16.51 -19.99 28.80
C ARG A 409 15.17 -20.25 28.11
N SER A 410 15.00 -21.44 27.51
CA SER A 410 13.79 -21.87 26.78
C SER A 410 12.49 -21.90 27.62
N ALA A 411 12.53 -22.39 28.86
CA ALA A 411 11.35 -22.46 29.75
C ALA A 411 10.77 -21.07 30.14
N SER A 412 11.54 -19.99 29.91
CA SER A 412 11.08 -18.62 30.12
C SER A 412 10.25 -18.09 28.93
N LYS A 413 10.31 -18.74 27.76
CA LYS A 413 9.57 -18.32 26.56
C LYS A 413 8.08 -18.62 26.67
N GLN A 414 7.69 -19.83 27.07
CA GLN A 414 6.26 -20.17 27.24
C GLN A 414 5.59 -19.27 28.27
N LYS A 415 6.22 -19.08 29.44
CA LYS A 415 5.71 -18.17 30.47
C LYS A 415 5.57 -16.72 29.97
N THR A 416 6.42 -16.28 29.05
CA THR A 416 6.28 -14.94 28.43
C THR A 416 5.02 -14.87 27.57
N LEU A 417 4.75 -15.92 26.78
CA LEU A 417 3.54 -15.99 25.95
C LEU A 417 2.29 -16.06 26.82
N ASP A 418 2.29 -16.87 27.88
CA ASP A 418 1.14 -16.98 28.80
C ASP A 418 0.76 -15.62 29.40
N GLU A 419 1.74 -14.78 29.76
CA GLU A 419 1.50 -13.43 30.27
C GLU A 419 1.00 -12.46 29.16
N TYR A 420 1.51 -12.55 27.93
CA TYR A 420 0.95 -11.77 26.81
C TYR A 420 -0.48 -12.21 26.45
N THR A 421 -0.81 -13.50 26.58
CA THR A 421 -2.19 -14.00 26.39
C THR A 421 -3.14 -13.37 27.40
N LEU A 422 -2.76 -13.26 28.66
CA LEU A 422 -3.57 -12.61 29.68
C LEU A 422 -3.68 -11.09 29.44
N SER A 423 -2.58 -10.43 29.09
CA SER A 423 -2.59 -9.01 28.69
C SER A 423 -3.55 -8.75 27.53
N ALA A 424 -3.48 -9.57 26.48
CA ALA A 424 -4.36 -9.47 25.32
C ALA A 424 -5.83 -9.73 25.69
N ARG A 425 -6.11 -10.76 26.51
CA ARG A 425 -7.46 -11.06 27.01
C ARG A 425 -8.10 -9.85 27.71
N TYR A 426 -7.39 -9.23 28.64
CA TYR A 426 -7.94 -8.11 29.43
C TYR A 426 -8.03 -6.81 28.62
N ASN A 427 -7.06 -6.49 27.77
CA ASN A 427 -7.19 -5.34 26.87
C ASN A 427 -8.35 -5.54 25.89
N ARG A 428 -8.52 -6.73 25.31
CA ARG A 428 -9.67 -7.04 24.44
C ARG A 428 -10.98 -6.83 25.17
N ALA A 429 -11.13 -7.44 26.36
CA ALA A 429 -12.32 -7.26 27.19
C ALA A 429 -12.60 -5.78 27.49
N PHE A 430 -11.57 -4.98 27.76
CA PHE A 430 -11.73 -3.53 27.91
C PHE A 430 -12.25 -2.88 26.62
N THR A 431 -11.60 -3.13 25.47
CA THR A 431 -11.97 -2.49 24.20
C THR A 431 -13.36 -2.85 23.70
N GLU A 432 -13.86 -4.04 24.05
CA GLU A 432 -15.21 -4.50 23.71
C GLU A 432 -16.26 -3.97 24.70
N THR A 433 -15.91 -3.84 25.99
CA THR A 433 -16.82 -3.33 27.02
C THR A 433 -16.98 -1.82 26.96
N PHE A 434 -15.92 -1.09 26.58
CA PHE A 434 -15.84 0.37 26.62
C PHE A 434 -15.48 1.00 25.26
N PRO A 435 -16.33 0.85 24.22
CA PRO A 435 -16.02 1.32 22.87
C PRO A 435 -15.96 2.85 22.70
N ASN A 436 -16.42 3.62 23.69
CA ASN A 436 -16.43 5.09 23.67
C ASN A 436 -15.50 5.72 24.73
N HIS A 437 -14.65 4.94 25.38
CA HIS A 437 -13.79 5.42 26.46
C HIS A 437 -12.55 6.15 25.92
N SER A 438 -12.06 7.17 26.64
CA SER A 438 -10.92 8.00 26.24
C SER A 438 -9.63 7.20 26.00
N ASP A 439 -9.34 6.23 26.88
CA ASP A 439 -8.14 5.38 26.81
C ASP A 439 -8.24 4.25 25.77
N LEU A 440 -9.34 4.13 25.02
CA LEU A 440 -9.53 3.07 24.04
C LEU A 440 -8.36 2.93 23.04
N PRO A 441 -7.83 4.01 22.40
CA PRO A 441 -6.71 3.87 21.48
C PRO A 441 -5.45 3.31 22.16
N GLU A 442 -5.11 3.72 23.39
CA GLU A 442 -3.98 3.16 24.13
C GLU A 442 -4.18 1.67 24.44
N ARG A 443 -5.41 1.28 24.79
CA ARG A 443 -5.75 -0.13 25.06
C ARG A 443 -5.70 -0.98 23.80
N LEU A 444 -6.12 -0.44 22.65
CA LEU A 444 -5.97 -1.08 21.34
C LEU A 444 -4.50 -1.28 20.97
N VAL A 445 -3.63 -0.29 21.25
CA VAL A 445 -2.17 -0.44 21.02
C VAL A 445 -1.60 -1.56 21.90
N LEU A 446 -1.89 -1.59 23.19
CA LEU A 446 -1.39 -2.66 24.09
C LEU A 446 -1.95 -4.04 23.74
N LEU A 447 -3.21 -4.11 23.28
CA LEU A 447 -3.79 -5.32 22.69
C LEU A 447 -2.97 -5.75 21.46
N ALA A 448 -2.75 -4.84 20.52
CA ALA A 448 -2.05 -5.12 19.28
C ALA A 448 -0.60 -5.58 19.50
N GLU A 449 0.10 -4.93 20.43
CA GLU A 449 1.46 -5.31 20.83
C GLU A 449 1.47 -6.71 21.49
N SER A 450 0.52 -7.00 22.36
CA SER A 450 0.39 -8.31 23.01
C SER A 450 0.14 -9.42 21.96
N GLU A 451 -0.81 -9.20 21.05
CA GLU A 451 -1.14 -10.13 19.96
C GLU A 451 0.02 -10.30 18.97
N THR A 452 0.80 -9.24 18.74
CA THR A 452 2.06 -9.32 17.95
C THR A 452 3.04 -10.30 18.59
N GLN A 453 3.23 -10.26 19.91
CA GLN A 453 4.13 -11.19 20.61
C GLN A 453 3.62 -12.63 20.56
N LEU A 454 2.31 -12.83 20.45
CA LEU A 454 1.66 -14.13 20.26
C LEU A 454 1.66 -14.60 18.81
N SER A 455 2.10 -13.76 17.86
CA SER A 455 2.02 -14.02 16.40
C SER A 455 0.58 -14.17 15.88
N HIS A 456 -0.40 -13.59 16.58
CA HIS A 456 -1.79 -13.46 16.13
C HIS A 456 -1.90 -12.20 15.24
N PHE A 457 -1.32 -12.29 14.04
CA PHE A 457 -1.17 -11.14 13.14
C PHE A 457 -2.51 -10.48 12.74
N PRO A 458 -3.59 -11.21 12.39
CA PRO A 458 -4.86 -10.58 12.03
C PRO A 458 -5.43 -9.69 13.14
N GLU A 459 -5.43 -10.18 14.38
CA GLU A 459 -5.91 -9.47 15.57
C GLU A 459 -5.03 -8.26 15.89
N ALA A 460 -3.71 -8.43 15.80
CA ALA A 460 -2.75 -7.35 16.02
C ALA A 460 -2.89 -6.24 14.98
N ILE A 461 -2.98 -6.59 13.69
CA ILE A 461 -3.18 -5.63 12.60
C ILE A 461 -4.50 -4.88 12.81
N SER A 462 -5.59 -5.59 13.07
CA SER A 462 -6.90 -4.96 13.30
C SER A 462 -6.85 -3.96 14.45
N ALA A 463 -6.26 -4.32 15.60
CA ALA A 463 -6.17 -3.43 16.73
C ALA A 463 -5.29 -2.20 16.47
N PHE A 464 -4.15 -2.35 15.80
CA PHE A 464 -3.30 -1.23 15.39
C PHE A 464 -3.96 -0.31 14.35
N GLU A 465 -4.66 -0.87 13.36
CA GLU A 465 -5.39 -0.08 12.37
C GLU A 465 -6.52 0.73 13.01
N ARG A 466 -7.26 0.13 13.95
CA ARG A 466 -8.28 0.86 14.71
C ARG A 466 -7.66 2.04 15.47
N ALA A 467 -6.59 1.79 16.24
CA ALA A 467 -5.89 2.84 16.97
C ALA A 467 -5.30 3.93 16.04
N GLY A 468 -4.81 3.57 14.86
CA GLY A 468 -4.19 4.51 13.92
C GLY A 468 -5.17 5.36 13.10
N TYR A 469 -6.36 4.82 12.82
CA TYR A 469 -7.28 5.40 11.84
C TYR A 469 -8.65 5.82 12.41
N GLU A 470 -9.14 5.24 13.51
CA GLU A 470 -10.46 5.58 14.08
C GLU A 470 -10.40 6.80 15.02
N PHE A 471 -9.23 7.13 15.57
CA PHE A 471 -9.06 8.15 16.61
C PHE A 471 -8.18 9.31 16.13
N SER A 472 -8.77 10.43 15.72
CA SER A 472 -8.03 11.56 15.12
C SER A 472 -7.09 12.28 16.10
N GLU A 473 -7.52 12.39 17.37
CA GLU A 473 -6.84 13.12 18.45
C GLU A 473 -5.79 12.26 19.19
N PHE A 474 -5.70 10.96 18.89
CA PHE A 474 -4.75 10.08 19.54
C PHE A 474 -3.32 10.38 19.09
N SER A 475 -2.46 10.81 20.02
CA SER A 475 -1.07 11.19 19.71
C SER A 475 -0.24 10.06 19.08
N GLY A 476 -0.49 8.81 19.46
CA GLY A 476 0.21 7.63 18.94
C GLY A 476 -0.36 7.07 17.63
N ARG A 477 -1.31 7.77 16.97
CA ARG A 477 -2.02 7.23 15.81
C ARG A 477 -1.11 6.87 14.64
N SER A 478 -0.11 7.69 14.33
CA SER A 478 0.80 7.39 13.22
C SER A 478 1.74 6.23 13.55
N ASP A 479 2.12 6.06 14.82
CA ASP A 479 2.90 4.91 15.27
C ASP A 479 2.10 3.61 15.17
N ALA A 480 0.84 3.63 15.60
CA ALA A 480 -0.06 2.49 15.48
C ALA A 480 -0.31 2.11 14.01
N ALA A 481 -0.63 3.08 13.16
CA ALA A 481 -0.83 2.86 11.73
C ALA A 481 0.44 2.34 11.04
N TYR A 482 1.62 2.85 11.40
CA TYR A 482 2.88 2.34 10.86
C TYR A 482 3.21 0.92 11.37
N ALA A 483 2.88 0.61 12.63
CA ALA A 483 3.06 -0.73 13.18
C ALA A 483 2.21 -1.77 12.44
N SER A 484 0.97 -1.44 12.03
CA SER A 484 0.16 -2.36 11.21
C SER A 484 0.80 -2.63 9.84
N VAL A 485 1.40 -1.61 9.20
CA VAL A 485 2.16 -1.78 7.95
C VAL A 485 3.31 -2.78 8.12
N LEU A 486 4.09 -2.65 9.20
CA LEU A 486 5.19 -3.58 9.48
C LEU A 486 4.70 -5.00 9.78
N LEU A 487 3.56 -5.15 10.45
CA LEU A 487 2.99 -6.46 10.77
C LEU A 487 2.53 -7.22 9.52
N TYR A 488 2.09 -6.55 8.47
CA TYR A 488 1.80 -7.23 7.21
C TYR A 488 3.04 -7.91 6.62
N ASP A 489 4.21 -7.27 6.70
CA ASP A 489 5.47 -7.89 6.27
C ASP A 489 5.85 -9.10 7.12
N ASP A 490 5.69 -9.00 8.44
CA ASP A 490 5.98 -10.11 9.34
C ASP A 490 4.97 -11.26 9.19
N TYR A 491 3.72 -10.94 8.88
CA TYR A 491 2.70 -11.93 8.57
C TYR A 491 3.04 -12.67 7.27
N LEU A 492 3.40 -11.95 6.20
CA LEU A 492 3.87 -12.56 4.95
C LEU A 492 5.10 -13.45 5.16
N LYS A 493 6.08 -13.00 5.96
CA LYS A 493 7.27 -13.80 6.30
C LYS A 493 6.90 -15.06 7.07
N SER A 494 6.00 -14.99 8.04
CA SER A 494 5.59 -16.16 8.82
C SER A 494 4.90 -17.21 7.96
N ILE A 495 4.01 -16.80 7.03
CA ILE A 495 3.38 -17.72 6.06
C ILE A 495 4.40 -18.32 5.09
N LYS A 496 5.42 -17.56 4.66
CA LYS A 496 6.51 -18.05 3.81
C LYS A 496 7.40 -19.07 4.54
N ALA A 497 7.61 -18.89 5.84
CA ALA A 497 8.46 -19.75 6.68
C ALA A 497 7.81 -21.05 7.15
N LEU A 498 6.48 -21.21 7.01
CA LEU A 498 5.79 -22.44 7.39
C LEU A 498 6.33 -23.67 6.63
N PRO A 499 6.58 -24.80 7.33
CA PRO A 499 6.94 -26.07 6.72
C PRO A 499 5.89 -26.55 5.71
N LYS A 500 6.33 -27.16 4.60
CA LYS A 500 5.45 -27.62 3.50
C LYS A 500 4.29 -28.52 3.95
N ASP A 501 4.50 -29.28 5.01
CA ASP A 501 3.59 -30.24 5.64
C ASP A 501 2.55 -29.62 6.61
N LYS A 502 2.72 -28.34 7.00
CA LYS A 502 1.79 -27.61 7.89
C LYS A 502 0.97 -26.54 7.18
N LEU A 503 1.03 -26.51 5.85
CA LEU A 503 0.27 -25.59 5.02
C LEU A 503 -1.16 -26.09 4.79
N PRO A 504 -2.08 -25.20 4.36
CA PRO A 504 -3.35 -25.63 3.80
C PRO A 504 -3.10 -26.77 2.81
N THR A 505 -3.95 -27.79 2.82
CA THR A 505 -3.83 -29.03 2.04
C THR A 505 -3.64 -28.84 0.53
N GLU A 506 -3.79 -27.61 0.03
CA GLU A 506 -3.62 -27.21 -1.36
C GLU A 506 -2.62 -26.05 -1.47
N GLN A 507 -1.55 -26.24 -2.25
CA GLN A 507 -0.53 -25.23 -2.53
C GLN A 507 -1.13 -23.94 -3.14
N GLU A 508 -2.27 -24.05 -3.82
CA GLU A 508 -3.05 -22.94 -4.40
C GLU A 508 -3.64 -22.03 -3.31
N ALA A 509 -4.20 -22.58 -2.24
CA ALA A 509 -4.75 -21.79 -1.13
C ALA A 509 -3.67 -20.96 -0.42
N ARG A 510 -2.44 -21.48 -0.31
CA ARG A 510 -1.29 -20.71 0.18
C ARG A 510 -0.97 -19.54 -0.74
N GLN A 511 -0.91 -19.79 -2.04
CA GLN A 511 -0.56 -18.76 -3.01
C GLN A 511 -1.62 -17.65 -3.00
N ALA A 512 -2.91 -18.02 -2.98
CA ALA A 512 -4.02 -17.07 -2.86
C ALA A 512 -3.95 -16.25 -1.56
N LEU A 513 -3.57 -16.87 -0.43
CA LEU A 513 -3.37 -16.14 0.82
C LEU A 513 -2.20 -15.16 0.74
N LEU A 514 -1.05 -15.57 0.18
CA LEU A 514 0.11 -14.69 0.00
C LEU A 514 -0.19 -13.51 -0.92
N GLU A 515 -0.93 -13.74 -1.99
CA GLU A 515 -1.38 -12.70 -2.92
C GLU A 515 -2.35 -11.74 -2.23
N SER A 516 -3.37 -12.26 -1.56
CA SER A 516 -4.33 -11.48 -0.77
C SER A 516 -3.64 -10.61 0.29
N LEU A 517 -2.66 -11.17 1.02
CA LEU A 517 -1.90 -10.44 2.02
C LEU A 517 -0.98 -9.39 1.40
N SER A 518 -0.41 -9.65 0.22
CA SER A 518 0.41 -8.67 -0.49
C SER A 518 -0.42 -7.47 -0.94
N ILE A 519 -1.65 -7.70 -1.42
CA ILE A 519 -2.61 -6.64 -1.77
C ILE A 519 -2.99 -5.83 -0.52
N LYS A 520 -3.35 -6.50 0.59
CA LYS A 520 -3.70 -5.83 1.85
C LYS A 520 -2.54 -5.01 2.41
N ARG A 521 -1.32 -5.51 2.34
CA ARG A 521 -0.11 -4.79 2.73
C ARG A 521 0.04 -3.50 1.94
N GLU A 522 -0.10 -3.59 0.62
CA GLU A 522 0.03 -2.44 -0.28
C GLU A 522 -1.06 -1.40 -0.01
N GLN A 523 -2.31 -1.84 0.21
CA GLN A 523 -3.40 -0.97 0.64
C GLN A 523 -3.12 -0.30 1.99
N ALA A 524 -2.56 -1.02 2.96
CA ALA A 524 -2.18 -0.46 4.25
C ALA A 524 -1.04 0.57 4.12
N GLN A 525 -0.04 0.29 3.29
CA GLN A 525 1.06 1.22 2.98
C GLN A 525 0.52 2.51 2.34
N MET A 526 -0.35 2.40 1.33
CA MET A 526 -0.95 3.57 0.68
C MET A 526 -1.88 4.35 1.61
N ARG A 527 -2.70 3.66 2.41
CA ARG A 527 -3.56 4.29 3.43
C ARG A 527 -2.74 5.06 4.46
N PHE A 528 -1.61 4.51 4.89
CA PHE A 528 -0.67 5.20 5.79
C PHE A 528 -0.12 6.48 5.13
N VAL A 529 0.35 6.38 3.88
CA VAL A 529 0.87 7.53 3.11
C VAL A 529 -0.21 8.61 2.94
N ASP A 530 -1.46 8.23 2.67
CA ASP A 530 -2.55 9.17 2.41
C ASP A 530 -3.06 9.87 3.69
N ILE A 531 -3.26 9.12 4.78
CA ILE A 531 -3.83 9.65 6.03
C ILE A 531 -2.74 10.31 6.89
N HIS A 532 -1.56 9.72 6.99
CA HIS A 532 -0.44 10.21 7.80
C HIS A 532 0.63 10.90 6.95
N LYS A 533 0.22 11.67 5.94
CA LYS A 533 1.12 12.33 4.97
C LYS A 533 2.20 13.24 5.58
N GLN A 534 1.97 13.81 6.75
CA GLN A 534 2.95 14.65 7.46
C GLN A 534 3.97 13.82 8.27
N ASP A 535 3.74 12.52 8.45
CA ASP A 535 4.69 11.64 9.14
C ASP A 535 5.94 11.41 8.27
N ASN A 536 7.12 11.54 8.87
CA ASN A 536 8.40 11.38 8.16
C ASN A 536 8.56 9.99 7.51
N ARG A 537 7.83 8.97 7.98
CA ARG A 537 7.86 7.61 7.42
C ARG A 537 7.01 7.47 6.15
N ALA A 538 6.13 8.42 5.83
CA ALA A 538 5.29 8.36 4.63
C ALA A 538 6.15 8.34 3.35
N VAL A 539 7.23 9.11 3.31
CA VAL A 539 8.16 9.18 2.17
C VAL A 539 8.86 7.83 1.91
N PRO A 540 9.54 7.20 2.90
CA PRO A 540 10.09 5.86 2.72
C PRO A 540 9.05 4.79 2.34
N VAL A 541 7.82 4.86 2.89
CA VAL A 541 6.75 3.91 2.55
C VAL A 541 6.33 4.08 1.10
N LEU A 542 6.09 5.30 0.63
CA LEU A 542 5.74 5.58 -0.77
C LEU A 542 6.85 5.17 -1.72
N TYR A 543 8.12 5.42 -1.35
CA TYR A 543 9.27 4.96 -2.12
C TYR A 543 9.32 3.44 -2.26
N LEU A 544 9.08 2.71 -1.17
CA LEU A 544 9.03 1.25 -1.18
C LEU A 544 7.94 0.74 -2.13
N VAL A 545 6.71 1.27 -2.03
CA VAL A 545 5.62 0.89 -2.93
C VAL A 545 5.99 1.19 -4.38
N SER A 546 6.49 2.40 -4.66
CA SER A 546 6.91 2.80 -6.02
C SER A 546 7.99 1.87 -6.60
N SER A 547 8.94 1.44 -5.77
CA SER A 547 10.03 0.55 -6.15
C SER A 547 9.52 -0.86 -6.42
N GLU A 548 8.60 -1.37 -5.60
CA GLU A 548 7.99 -2.69 -5.81
C GLU A 548 7.17 -2.76 -7.10
N TYR A 549 6.42 -1.71 -7.45
CA TYR A 549 5.73 -1.64 -8.74
C TYR A 549 6.73 -1.71 -9.91
N PHE A 550 7.83 -0.95 -9.81
CA PHE A 550 8.89 -0.96 -10.80
C PHE A 550 9.56 -2.33 -10.93
N ASP A 551 9.89 -2.99 -9.83
CA ASP A 551 10.53 -4.32 -9.80
C ASP A 551 9.62 -5.41 -10.40
N ARG A 552 8.30 -5.29 -10.23
CA ARG A 552 7.29 -6.17 -10.85
C ARG A 552 7.04 -5.82 -12.34
N LYS A 553 7.72 -4.80 -12.88
CA LYS A 553 7.55 -4.25 -14.24
C LYS A 553 6.16 -3.64 -14.49
N ASP A 554 5.43 -3.30 -13.43
CA ASP A 554 4.21 -2.51 -13.55
C ASP A 554 4.58 -1.04 -13.65
N TYR A 555 5.07 -0.65 -14.82
CA TYR A 555 5.51 0.71 -15.10
C TYR A 555 4.34 1.71 -15.11
N GLN A 556 3.13 1.24 -15.42
CA GLN A 556 1.92 2.07 -15.44
C GLN A 556 1.54 2.50 -14.01
N GLY A 557 1.67 1.61 -13.03
CA GLY A 557 1.49 1.95 -11.61
C GLY A 557 2.71 2.64 -10.97
N ALA A 558 3.93 2.27 -11.37
CA ALA A 558 5.16 2.86 -10.80
C ALA A 558 5.32 4.36 -11.12
N LEU A 559 4.99 4.77 -12.35
CA LEU A 559 5.17 6.13 -12.83
C LEU A 559 4.45 7.21 -11.97
N PRO A 560 3.13 7.13 -11.72
CA PRO A 560 2.44 8.14 -10.90
C PRO A 560 2.92 8.16 -9.45
N LEU A 561 3.35 7.02 -8.89
CA LEU A 561 3.91 6.96 -7.54
C LEU A 561 5.28 7.63 -7.45
N ALA A 562 6.17 7.37 -8.42
CA ALA A 562 7.46 8.05 -8.52
C ALA A 562 7.29 9.57 -8.69
N GLN A 563 6.36 10.00 -9.54
CA GLN A 563 6.02 11.41 -9.72
C GLN A 563 5.48 12.03 -8.42
N ARG A 564 4.53 11.37 -7.76
CA ARG A 564 3.98 11.81 -6.46
C ARG A 564 5.06 11.98 -5.40
N LEU A 565 6.06 11.10 -5.40
CA LEU A 565 7.18 11.15 -4.47
C LEU A 565 8.13 12.33 -4.77
N ILE A 566 8.41 12.60 -6.04
CA ILE A 566 9.20 13.76 -6.49
C ILE A 566 8.51 15.08 -6.10
N ASP A 567 7.20 15.17 -6.30
CA ASP A 567 6.41 16.37 -6.00
C ASP A 567 6.09 16.52 -4.51
N TRP A 568 6.31 15.47 -3.71
CA TRP A 568 5.91 15.39 -2.31
C TRP A 568 6.36 16.60 -1.47
N PRO A 569 7.64 17.04 -1.51
CA PRO A 569 8.11 18.14 -0.67
C PRO A 569 7.41 19.48 -0.91
N THR A 570 6.74 19.63 -2.06
CA THR A 570 6.01 20.85 -2.46
C THR A 570 4.49 20.67 -2.51
N SER A 571 3.98 19.46 -2.22
CA SER A 571 2.58 19.11 -2.44
C SER A 571 1.62 19.62 -1.36
N PHE A 572 2.09 19.90 -0.14
CA PHE A 572 1.31 20.47 0.96
C PHE A 572 2.20 21.12 2.02
N GLU A 573 1.61 21.96 2.87
CA GLU A 573 2.31 22.60 3.98
C GLU A 573 2.75 21.58 5.04
N GLY A 574 4.03 21.64 5.44
CA GLY A 574 4.63 20.70 6.39
C GLY A 574 5.02 19.34 5.78
N ALA A 575 5.07 19.21 4.46
CA ALA A 575 5.51 17.98 3.80
C ALA A 575 6.94 17.58 4.21
N PRO A 576 7.17 16.29 4.57
CA PRO A 576 8.50 15.77 4.81
C PRO A 576 9.46 16.03 3.65
N LYS A 577 10.70 16.40 3.97
CA LYS A 577 11.74 16.63 2.97
C LYS A 577 12.21 15.30 2.38
N LEU A 578 12.39 15.27 1.07
CA LEU A 578 13.01 14.16 0.36
C LEU A 578 14.53 14.29 0.41
N ASP A 579 15.23 13.24 0.80
CA ASP A 579 16.69 13.22 0.72
C ASP A 579 17.15 13.06 -0.74
N LYS A 580 18.41 13.43 -1.01
CA LYS A 580 18.96 13.44 -2.37
C LYS A 580 19.01 12.05 -3.02
N GLN A 581 19.21 10.99 -2.22
CA GLN A 581 19.28 9.64 -2.75
C GLN A 581 17.89 9.20 -3.18
N THR A 582 16.89 9.33 -2.32
CA THR A 582 15.51 8.94 -2.66
C THR A 582 14.96 9.74 -3.84
N LEU A 583 15.27 11.04 -3.94
CA LEU A 583 14.91 11.85 -5.12
C LEU A 583 15.54 11.30 -6.41
N LEU A 584 16.82 10.95 -6.37
CA LEU A 584 17.52 10.39 -7.53
C LEU A 584 16.93 9.02 -7.94
N GLU A 585 16.69 8.12 -6.98
CA GLU A 585 16.11 6.80 -7.26
C GLU A 585 14.69 6.93 -7.84
N SER A 586 13.87 7.82 -7.28
CA SER A 586 12.49 8.06 -7.77
C SER A 586 12.49 8.65 -9.17
N SER A 587 13.43 9.56 -9.46
CA SER A 587 13.60 10.15 -10.79
C SER A 587 14.06 9.10 -11.82
N LEU A 588 14.92 8.15 -11.40
CA LEU A 588 15.31 7.01 -12.23
C LEU A 588 14.13 6.08 -12.51
N ILE A 589 13.32 5.74 -11.49
CA ILE A 589 12.10 4.93 -11.66
C ILE A 589 11.17 5.61 -12.68
N LYS A 590 10.94 6.92 -12.55
CA LYS A 590 10.14 7.71 -13.51
C LYS A 590 10.72 7.60 -14.93
N ALA A 591 12.01 7.85 -15.12
CA ALA A 591 12.64 7.86 -16.44
C ALA A 591 12.63 6.47 -17.11
N HIS A 592 12.90 5.41 -16.35
CA HIS A 592 12.83 4.03 -16.81
C HIS A 592 11.39 3.58 -17.10
N SER A 593 10.42 3.93 -16.26
CA SER A 593 9.00 3.65 -16.52
C SER A 593 8.50 4.33 -17.79
N LEU A 594 8.84 5.60 -18.01
CA LEU A 594 8.50 6.32 -19.24
C LEU A 594 9.09 5.64 -20.48
N TYR A 595 10.36 5.24 -20.41
CA TYR A 595 11.00 4.49 -21.50
C TYR A 595 10.27 3.17 -21.80
N ALA A 596 9.96 2.39 -20.76
CA ALA A 596 9.30 1.10 -20.89
C ALA A 596 7.85 1.20 -21.38
N LEU A 597 7.18 2.33 -21.14
CA LEU A 597 5.86 2.66 -21.67
C LEU A 597 5.91 3.24 -23.11
N ASN A 598 7.09 3.27 -23.73
CA ASN A 598 7.35 3.86 -25.06
C ASN A 598 7.08 5.37 -25.16
N ASP A 599 7.00 6.09 -24.04
CA ASP A 599 6.92 7.55 -24.03
C ASP A 599 8.34 8.14 -24.10
N PHE A 600 8.96 7.97 -25.26
CA PHE A 600 10.38 8.28 -25.45
C PHE A 600 10.70 9.77 -25.34
N VAL A 601 9.72 10.65 -25.62
CA VAL A 601 9.87 12.11 -25.49
C VAL A 601 9.94 12.51 -24.02
N LEU A 602 8.99 12.06 -23.20
CA LEU A 602 9.04 12.33 -21.76
C LEU A 602 10.20 11.61 -21.08
N SER A 603 10.54 10.41 -21.54
CA SER A 603 11.69 9.64 -21.05
C SER A 603 13.02 10.38 -21.28
N GLU A 604 13.21 11.01 -22.44
CA GLU A 604 14.40 11.84 -22.72
C GLU A 604 14.55 12.96 -21.68
N GLY A 605 13.49 13.74 -21.46
CA GLY A 605 13.51 14.83 -20.48
C GLY A 605 13.79 14.33 -19.07
N ALA A 606 13.18 13.20 -18.68
CA ALA A 606 13.40 12.59 -17.37
C ALA A 606 14.84 12.09 -17.17
N TYR A 607 15.47 11.45 -18.17
CA TYR A 607 16.87 11.05 -18.07
C TYR A 607 17.83 12.24 -18.03
N GLN A 608 17.55 13.31 -18.79
CA GLN A 608 18.33 14.54 -18.72
C GLN A 608 18.30 15.12 -17.31
N GLU A 609 17.11 15.23 -16.71
CA GLU A 609 16.92 15.70 -15.34
C GLU A 609 17.68 14.83 -14.33
N VAL A 610 17.54 13.50 -14.42
CA VAL A 610 18.31 12.54 -13.61
C VAL A 610 19.81 12.79 -13.71
N LEU A 611 20.35 12.99 -14.92
CA LEU A 611 21.79 13.18 -15.14
C LEU A 611 22.32 14.52 -14.59
N THR A 612 21.46 15.53 -14.40
CA THR A 612 21.82 16.78 -13.71
C THR A 612 22.01 16.58 -12.20
N GLN A 613 21.20 15.70 -11.60
CA GLN A 613 21.22 15.42 -10.17
C GLN A 613 22.21 14.30 -9.80
N MET A 614 22.49 13.40 -10.73
CA MET A 614 23.38 12.27 -10.54
C MET A 614 24.85 12.70 -10.42
N PRO A 615 25.62 12.20 -9.44
CA PRO A 615 27.06 12.46 -9.36
C PRO A 615 27.83 11.94 -10.58
N ALA A 616 28.90 12.66 -10.97
CA ALA A 616 29.74 12.27 -12.12
C ALA A 616 30.42 10.90 -11.98
N LYS A 617 30.65 10.44 -10.74
CA LYS A 617 31.28 9.15 -10.42
C LYS A 617 30.26 8.04 -10.10
N ASP A 618 28.96 8.29 -10.23
CA ASP A 618 27.95 7.24 -10.03
C ASP A 618 28.13 6.14 -11.09
N LYS A 619 28.21 4.88 -10.65
CA LYS A 619 28.42 3.72 -11.53
C LYS A 619 27.30 3.55 -12.55
N ARG A 620 26.09 4.03 -12.24
CA ARG A 620 24.91 3.93 -13.09
C ARG A 620 24.89 4.98 -14.20
N ARG A 621 25.68 6.06 -14.08
CA ARG A 621 25.66 7.20 -15.01
C ARG A 621 25.86 6.77 -16.46
N ALA A 622 26.78 5.85 -16.72
CA ALA A 622 27.01 5.33 -18.07
C ALA A 622 25.76 4.65 -18.64
N ALA A 623 25.12 3.76 -17.87
CA ALA A 623 23.88 3.09 -18.29
C ALA A 623 22.71 4.08 -18.47
N THR A 624 22.61 5.11 -17.64
CA THR A 624 21.62 6.19 -17.79
C THR A 624 21.86 7.00 -19.07
N ILE A 625 23.12 7.29 -19.44
CA ILE A 625 23.44 7.95 -20.71
C ILE A 625 23.08 7.04 -21.91
N GLU A 626 23.30 5.74 -21.81
CA GLU A 626 22.84 4.79 -22.85
C GLU A 626 21.32 4.78 -22.97
N SER A 627 20.58 4.84 -21.85
CA SER A 627 19.11 4.91 -21.88
C SER A 627 18.60 6.23 -22.45
N LEU A 628 19.25 7.36 -22.14
CA LEU A 628 18.96 8.64 -22.79
C LEU A 628 19.17 8.58 -24.31
N ALA A 629 20.31 8.02 -24.74
CA ALA A 629 20.60 7.81 -26.15
C ALA A 629 19.56 6.91 -26.81
N ALA A 630 19.15 5.84 -26.14
CA ALA A 630 18.13 4.92 -26.61
C ALA A 630 16.76 5.59 -26.75
N SER A 631 16.37 6.49 -25.83
CA SER A 631 15.12 7.26 -25.96
C SER A 631 15.12 8.10 -27.24
N VAL A 632 16.20 8.83 -27.52
CA VAL A 632 16.30 9.65 -28.75
C VAL A 632 16.40 8.79 -30.01
N PHE A 633 17.13 7.67 -29.95
CA PHE A 633 17.20 6.70 -31.04
C PHE A 633 15.82 6.12 -31.36
N LYS A 634 15.01 5.79 -30.34
CA LYS A 634 13.64 5.31 -30.51
C LYS A 634 12.69 6.37 -31.06
N GLN A 635 12.90 7.65 -30.71
CA GLN A 635 12.19 8.75 -31.37
C GLN A 635 12.51 8.81 -32.86
N ALA A 636 13.78 8.60 -33.26
CA ALA A 636 14.17 8.52 -34.67
C ALA A 636 13.48 7.34 -35.39
N GLU A 637 13.47 6.14 -34.78
CA GLU A 637 12.76 4.98 -35.32
C GLU A 637 11.25 5.20 -35.47
N ALA A 638 10.62 5.88 -34.50
CA ALA A 638 9.20 6.24 -34.60
C ALA A 638 8.95 7.18 -35.79
N LYS A 639 9.82 8.18 -36.01
CA LYS A 639 9.76 9.07 -37.18
C LYS A 639 9.95 8.32 -38.49
N LEU A 640 10.81 7.31 -38.54
CA LEU A 640 10.94 6.44 -39.72
C LEU A 640 9.65 5.66 -39.99
N ALA A 641 9.06 5.08 -38.95
CA ALA A 641 7.81 4.31 -39.07
C ALA A 641 6.64 5.18 -39.58
N ASP A 642 6.64 6.47 -39.21
CA ASP A 642 5.68 7.47 -39.69
C ASP A 642 5.99 8.01 -41.10
N GLY A 643 7.04 7.50 -41.77
CA GLY A 643 7.48 7.96 -43.09
C GLY A 643 8.18 9.32 -43.11
N GLN A 644 8.52 9.87 -41.94
CA GLN A 644 9.18 11.17 -41.77
C GLN A 644 10.71 11.02 -41.78
N THR A 645 11.27 10.44 -42.85
CA THR A 645 12.67 10.00 -42.91
C THR A 645 13.69 11.12 -42.65
N LEU A 646 13.46 12.34 -43.16
CA LEU A 646 14.36 13.48 -42.88
C LEU A 646 14.37 13.87 -41.40
N LEU A 647 13.20 13.89 -40.75
CA LEU A 647 13.12 14.17 -39.31
C LEU A 647 13.76 13.06 -38.49
N ALA A 648 13.63 11.80 -38.92
CA ALA A 648 14.33 10.69 -38.28
C ALA A 648 15.86 10.84 -38.37
N VAL A 649 16.39 11.27 -39.51
CA VAL A 649 17.82 11.58 -39.66
C VAL A 649 18.26 12.63 -38.64
N ASP A 650 17.49 13.71 -38.48
CA ASP A 650 17.82 14.77 -37.53
C ASP A 650 17.81 14.23 -36.08
N GLU A 651 16.87 13.35 -35.73
CA GLU A 651 16.81 12.66 -34.44
C GLU A 651 17.97 11.70 -34.22
N PHE A 652 18.38 10.89 -35.21
CA PHE A 652 19.56 10.03 -35.11
C PHE A 652 20.82 10.84 -34.86
N LEU A 653 21.02 11.95 -35.57
CA LEU A 653 22.17 12.83 -35.35
C LEU A 653 22.11 13.51 -33.96
N ARG A 654 20.91 13.78 -33.44
CA ARG A 654 20.70 14.36 -32.10
C ARG A 654 21.18 13.44 -30.98
N VAL A 655 21.25 12.12 -31.18
CA VAL A 655 21.86 11.18 -30.22
C VAL A 655 23.29 11.63 -29.87
N GLY A 656 24.07 12.08 -30.85
CA GLY A 656 25.44 12.57 -30.64
C GLY A 656 25.54 13.91 -29.90
N LEU A 657 24.44 14.67 -29.83
CA LEU A 657 24.35 15.93 -29.10
C LEU A 657 23.90 15.72 -27.66
N VAL A 658 22.88 14.89 -27.43
CA VAL A 658 22.30 14.66 -26.10
C VAL A 658 23.10 13.65 -25.27
N ALA A 659 23.75 12.68 -25.92
CA ALA A 659 24.47 11.59 -25.29
C ALA A 659 25.81 11.33 -26.01
N PRO A 660 26.74 12.31 -25.99
CA PRO A 660 27.96 12.28 -26.83
C PRO A 660 28.91 11.11 -26.53
N THR A 661 28.81 10.52 -25.33
CA THR A 661 29.62 9.38 -24.89
C THR A 661 28.92 8.03 -25.02
N SER A 662 27.68 7.98 -25.52
CA SER A 662 26.94 6.72 -25.68
C SER A 662 27.53 5.86 -26.79
N THR A 663 27.46 4.55 -26.60
CA THR A 663 27.80 3.55 -27.61
C THR A 663 26.83 3.56 -28.80
N LEU A 664 25.58 4.01 -28.62
CA LEU A 664 24.57 4.10 -29.68
C LEU A 664 24.85 5.22 -30.70
N ARG A 665 25.68 6.20 -30.33
CA ARG A 665 25.98 7.34 -31.20
C ARG A 665 26.53 6.92 -32.57
N ALA A 666 27.46 5.97 -32.59
CA ALA A 666 28.05 5.51 -33.85
C ALA A 666 26.99 4.85 -34.74
N SER A 667 26.15 3.97 -34.18
CA SER A 667 25.05 3.36 -34.93
C SER A 667 24.07 4.40 -35.46
N ALA A 668 23.68 5.38 -34.65
CA ALA A 668 22.77 6.45 -35.06
C ALA A 668 23.33 7.30 -36.21
N GLU A 669 24.59 7.72 -36.12
CA GLU A 669 25.25 8.50 -37.18
C GLU A 669 25.42 7.67 -38.47
N TYR A 670 25.66 6.35 -38.36
CA TYR A 670 25.76 5.45 -39.50
C TYR A 670 24.40 5.23 -40.19
N ASP A 671 23.33 5.05 -39.41
CA ASP A 671 21.97 4.89 -39.92
C ASP A 671 21.49 6.19 -40.58
N ALA A 672 21.74 7.34 -39.94
CA ALA A 672 21.51 8.66 -40.51
C ALA A 672 22.19 8.83 -41.88
N ALA A 673 23.46 8.44 -41.99
CA ALA A 673 24.17 8.45 -43.27
C ALA A 673 23.53 7.53 -44.32
N GLY A 674 23.05 6.36 -43.91
CA GLY A 674 22.32 5.43 -44.79
C GLY A 674 21.04 6.06 -45.35
N TYR A 675 20.20 6.62 -44.49
CA TYR A 675 18.95 7.25 -44.91
C TYR A 675 19.16 8.50 -45.76
N LEU A 676 20.20 9.30 -45.49
CA LEU A 676 20.55 10.45 -46.34
C LEU A 676 20.93 10.02 -47.76
N ILE A 677 21.63 8.89 -47.92
CA ILE A 677 21.94 8.31 -49.23
C ILE A 677 20.66 7.86 -49.95
N GLU A 678 19.74 7.20 -49.26
CA GLU A 678 18.45 6.78 -49.83
C GLU A 678 17.59 7.96 -50.28
N LEU A 679 17.59 9.03 -49.49
CA LEU A 679 16.89 10.28 -49.79
C LEU A 679 17.60 11.15 -50.85
N LYS A 680 18.79 10.75 -51.30
CA LYS A 680 19.63 11.50 -52.27
C LYS A 680 20.08 12.88 -51.73
N GLU A 681 20.17 13.02 -50.42
CA GLU A 681 20.70 14.20 -49.73
C GLU A 681 22.24 14.15 -49.70
N TRP A 682 22.85 14.23 -50.89
CA TRP A 682 24.25 13.86 -51.10
C TRP A 682 25.24 14.67 -50.26
N HIS A 683 25.09 16.00 -50.21
CA HIS A 683 25.99 16.86 -49.45
C HIS A 683 25.95 16.54 -47.96
N ARG A 684 24.76 16.38 -47.38
CA ARG A 684 24.59 15.99 -45.97
C ARG A 684 25.17 14.61 -45.70
N ALA A 685 24.96 13.65 -46.60
CA ALA A 685 25.52 12.31 -46.47
C ALA A 685 27.07 12.34 -46.45
N ILE A 686 27.69 13.13 -47.34
CA ILE A 686 29.14 13.31 -47.39
C ILE A 686 29.66 13.87 -46.06
N ASP A 687 29.01 14.89 -45.51
CA ASP A 687 29.41 15.52 -44.24
C ASP A 687 29.33 14.51 -43.09
N VAL A 688 28.19 13.81 -42.95
CA VAL A 688 27.97 12.82 -41.88
C VAL A 688 28.97 11.66 -41.98
N ILE A 689 29.20 11.09 -43.18
CA ILE A 689 30.14 9.99 -43.38
C ILE A 689 31.58 10.45 -43.08
N SER A 690 31.96 11.67 -43.49
CA SER A 690 33.28 12.23 -43.23
C SER A 690 33.53 12.42 -41.74
N ASP A 691 32.55 12.99 -41.04
CA ASP A 691 32.58 13.16 -39.58
C ASP A 691 32.65 11.82 -38.85
N PHE A 692 31.87 10.83 -39.29
CA PHE A 692 31.89 9.48 -38.75
C PHE A 692 33.30 8.87 -38.82
N ARG A 693 33.97 8.96 -39.98
CA ARG A 693 35.35 8.44 -40.16
C ARG A 693 36.35 9.15 -39.25
N LYS A 694 36.22 10.48 -39.13
CA LYS A 694 37.10 11.29 -38.28
C LYS A 694 36.92 10.94 -36.80
N ARG A 695 35.68 10.70 -36.38
CA ARG A 695 35.31 10.41 -34.99
C ARG A 695 35.61 8.97 -34.60
N TYR A 696 35.45 8.03 -35.52
CA TYR A 696 35.59 6.59 -35.26
C TYR A 696 36.60 5.90 -36.20
N PRO A 697 37.91 6.25 -36.14
CA PRO A 697 38.92 5.75 -37.08
C PRO A 697 39.24 4.25 -36.97
N LYS A 698 38.64 3.55 -36.00
CA LYS A 698 38.79 2.09 -35.77
C LYS A 698 37.44 1.34 -35.78
N HIS A 699 36.35 1.96 -36.23
CA HIS A 699 35.04 1.32 -36.23
C HIS A 699 34.96 0.18 -37.26
N ASN A 700 34.23 -0.88 -36.93
CA ASN A 700 34.05 -2.05 -37.82
C ASN A 700 33.28 -1.72 -39.10
N LEU A 701 32.38 -0.72 -39.06
CA LEU A 701 31.59 -0.28 -40.21
C LEU A 701 32.36 0.63 -41.19
N LEU A 702 33.62 0.98 -40.93
CA LEU A 702 34.37 1.88 -41.82
C LEU A 702 34.50 1.32 -43.25
N ASP A 703 34.62 0.01 -43.39
CA ASP A 703 34.83 -0.66 -44.67
C ASP A 703 33.55 -0.69 -45.55
N THR A 704 32.38 -0.38 -44.98
CA THR A 704 31.12 -0.31 -45.75
C THR A 704 30.83 1.09 -46.30
N LEU A 705 31.52 2.12 -45.78
CA LEU A 705 31.29 3.51 -46.15
C LEU A 705 31.84 3.93 -47.53
N PRO A 706 32.98 3.42 -48.02
CA PRO A 706 33.54 3.84 -49.30
C PRO A 706 32.57 3.72 -50.47
N ALA A 707 31.73 2.67 -50.52
CA ALA A 707 30.73 2.52 -51.57
C ALA A 707 29.66 3.64 -51.54
N LYS A 708 29.13 3.93 -50.35
CA LYS A 708 28.16 5.01 -50.12
C LYS A 708 28.76 6.38 -50.47
N MET A 709 30.01 6.60 -50.04
CA MET A 709 30.73 7.85 -50.28
C MET A 709 31.09 8.04 -51.76
N ALA A 710 31.56 6.99 -52.44
CA ALA A 710 31.85 7.02 -53.87
C ALA A 710 30.61 7.35 -54.69
N LEU A 711 29.45 6.78 -54.32
CA LEU A 711 28.16 7.12 -54.93
C LEU A 711 27.82 8.61 -54.71
N ALA A 712 27.85 9.09 -53.47
CA ALA A 712 27.52 10.49 -53.17
C ALA A 712 28.45 11.49 -53.89
N TYR A 713 29.76 11.21 -53.97
CA TYR A 713 30.69 12.03 -54.74
C TYR A 713 30.41 11.98 -56.24
N ARG A 714 30.04 10.83 -56.78
CA ARG A 714 29.71 10.69 -58.21
C ARG A 714 28.45 11.48 -58.58
N GLU A 715 27.40 11.40 -57.76
CA GLU A 715 26.14 12.13 -57.99
C GLU A 715 26.28 13.65 -57.76
N THR A 716 27.33 14.08 -57.05
CA THR A 716 27.71 15.50 -56.89
C THR A 716 28.85 15.93 -57.82
N GLU A 717 29.18 15.11 -58.82
CA GLU A 717 30.22 15.37 -59.83
C GLU A 717 31.64 15.61 -59.27
N GLN A 718 31.90 15.16 -58.03
CA GLN A 718 33.21 15.18 -57.40
C GLN A 718 34.02 13.95 -57.82
N TRP A 719 34.31 13.87 -59.12
CA TRP A 719 34.90 12.69 -59.79
C TRP A 719 36.21 12.21 -59.14
N GLU A 720 37.09 13.15 -58.77
CA GLU A 720 38.37 12.83 -58.15
C GLU A 720 38.20 12.21 -56.75
N ALA A 721 37.26 12.74 -55.96
CA ALA A 721 36.96 12.21 -54.63
C ALA A 721 36.29 10.83 -54.72
N ALA A 722 35.37 10.63 -55.67
CA ALA A 722 34.78 9.34 -55.97
C ALA A 722 35.85 8.29 -56.36
N ALA A 723 36.82 8.65 -57.19
CA ALA A 723 37.95 7.79 -57.54
C ALA A 723 38.80 7.43 -56.32
N GLY A 724 39.01 8.39 -55.41
CA GLY A 724 39.69 8.17 -54.13
C GLY A 724 39.01 7.10 -53.26
N GLU A 725 37.68 7.15 -53.14
CA GLU A 725 36.89 6.17 -52.40
C GLU A 725 36.93 4.78 -53.05
N LEU A 726 36.80 4.71 -54.38
CA LEU A 726 36.92 3.45 -55.10
C LEU A 726 38.31 2.81 -54.97
N ARG A 727 39.38 3.60 -54.84
CA ARG A 727 40.72 3.06 -54.52
C ARG A 727 40.78 2.39 -53.15
N ILE A 728 40.01 2.88 -52.18
CA ILE A 728 39.87 2.22 -50.88
C ILE A 728 39.10 0.91 -51.07
N MET A 729 37.98 0.94 -51.80
CA MET A 729 37.21 -0.28 -52.12
C MET A 729 38.05 -1.34 -52.82
N ARG A 730 38.94 -0.96 -53.74
CA ARG A 730 39.84 -1.90 -54.42
C ARG A 730 40.77 -2.64 -53.44
N LYS A 731 41.19 -2.01 -52.34
CA LYS A 731 42.00 -2.68 -51.31
C LYS A 731 41.18 -3.66 -50.47
N LEU A 732 39.88 -3.41 -50.34
CA LEU A 732 38.92 -4.24 -49.60
C LEU A 732 38.30 -5.35 -50.44
N ALA A 733 38.37 -5.24 -51.77
CA ALA A 733 37.83 -6.22 -52.72
C ALA A 733 38.42 -7.62 -52.49
N LYS A 734 37.53 -8.62 -52.47
CA LYS A 734 37.87 -10.00 -52.11
C LYS A 734 38.31 -10.81 -53.33
N THR A 735 37.74 -10.51 -54.48
CA THR A 735 38.03 -11.22 -55.72
C THR A 735 38.93 -10.38 -56.62
N GLU A 736 39.69 -11.05 -57.49
CA GLU A 736 40.51 -10.33 -58.46
C GLU A 736 39.65 -9.65 -59.53
N GLN A 737 38.49 -10.22 -59.85
CA GLN A 737 37.51 -9.59 -60.76
C GLN A 737 37.00 -8.26 -60.20
N GLU A 738 36.61 -8.21 -58.92
CA GLU A 738 36.20 -6.94 -58.29
C GLU A 738 37.32 -5.90 -58.32
N LYS A 739 38.57 -6.30 -58.05
CA LYS A 739 39.72 -5.38 -58.12
C LYS A 739 39.93 -4.84 -59.52
N GLN A 740 39.73 -5.68 -60.53
CA GLN A 740 39.82 -5.32 -61.92
C GLN A 740 38.75 -4.30 -62.30
N ASP A 741 37.48 -4.61 -62.03
CA ASP A 741 36.34 -3.76 -62.37
C ASP A 741 36.47 -2.39 -61.69
N ILE A 742 36.80 -2.37 -60.39
CA ILE A 742 37.01 -1.14 -59.65
C ILE A 742 38.21 -0.36 -60.21
N GLN A 743 39.31 -1.02 -60.57
CA GLN A 743 40.49 -0.33 -61.13
C GLN A 743 40.19 0.36 -62.46
N PHE A 744 39.34 -0.25 -63.29
CA PHE A 744 38.89 0.37 -64.53
C PHE A 744 38.07 1.63 -64.26
N ILE A 745 37.06 1.54 -63.37
CA ILE A 745 36.21 2.69 -63.00
C ILE A 745 37.05 3.81 -62.36
N VAL A 746 38.03 3.49 -61.50
CA VAL A 746 38.95 4.49 -60.92
C VAL A 746 39.68 5.26 -62.03
N ALA A 747 40.14 4.57 -63.07
CA ALA A 747 40.84 5.22 -64.17
C ALA A 747 39.90 6.14 -64.97
N GLU A 748 38.68 5.69 -65.27
CA GLU A 748 37.66 6.50 -65.94
C GLU A 748 37.26 7.73 -65.12
N LEU A 749 37.11 7.60 -63.80
CA LEU A 749 36.75 8.73 -62.93
C LEU A 749 37.86 9.77 -62.86
N TYR A 750 39.14 9.38 -62.76
CA TYR A 750 40.23 10.35 -62.83
C TYR A 750 40.35 11.02 -64.20
N ASP A 751 40.04 10.29 -65.28
CA ASP A 751 40.01 10.84 -66.63
C ASP A 751 38.87 11.86 -66.79
N LYS A 752 37.66 11.54 -66.28
CA LYS A 752 36.53 12.49 -66.19
C LYS A 752 36.83 13.71 -65.31
N ALA A 753 37.65 13.54 -64.27
CA ALA A 753 38.11 14.64 -63.43
C ALA A 753 39.17 15.54 -64.10
N ASP A 754 39.59 15.24 -65.34
CA ASP A 754 40.76 15.83 -66.02
C ASP A 754 42.07 15.74 -65.19
N ASN A 755 42.13 14.81 -64.22
CA ASN A 755 43.36 14.54 -63.48
C ASN A 755 44.24 13.57 -64.29
N LYS A 756 44.88 14.10 -65.33
CA LYS A 756 45.72 13.34 -66.28
C LYS A 756 46.80 12.52 -65.58
N LYS A 757 47.34 13.00 -64.46
CA LYS A 757 48.38 12.30 -63.70
C LYS A 757 47.83 11.00 -63.11
N GLU A 758 46.76 11.08 -62.32
CA GLU A 758 46.18 9.89 -61.67
C GLU A 758 45.47 8.98 -62.69
N ALA A 759 44.88 9.53 -63.77
CA ALA A 759 44.32 8.75 -64.87
C ALA A 759 45.39 7.89 -65.55
N ILE A 760 46.55 8.47 -65.91
CA ILE A 760 47.68 7.72 -66.48
C ILE A 760 48.16 6.64 -65.52
N LEU A 761 48.30 6.96 -64.23
CA LEU A 761 48.74 5.98 -63.22
C LEU A 761 47.75 4.81 -63.12
N SER A 762 46.45 5.10 -63.16
CA SER A 762 45.38 4.13 -62.99
C SER A 762 45.17 3.25 -64.23
N TYR A 763 45.12 3.83 -65.43
CA TYR A 763 45.07 3.05 -66.68
C TYR A 763 46.34 2.22 -66.88
N ARG A 764 47.51 2.76 -66.52
CA ARG A 764 48.77 2.00 -66.57
C ARG A 764 48.78 0.84 -65.58
N LEU A 765 48.23 1.03 -64.39
CA LEU A 765 48.11 -0.05 -63.41
C LEU A 765 47.20 -1.14 -63.97
N TYR A 766 46.02 -0.78 -64.48
CA TYR A 766 45.11 -1.72 -65.13
C TYR A 766 45.82 -2.50 -66.25
N ALA A 767 46.42 -1.80 -67.21
CA ALA A 767 47.06 -2.42 -68.38
C ALA A 767 48.27 -3.32 -68.05
N ASN A 768 48.95 -3.09 -66.93
CA ASN A 768 50.05 -3.96 -66.52
C ASN A 768 49.58 -5.18 -65.73
N THR A 769 48.41 -5.10 -65.08
CA THR A 769 47.90 -6.16 -64.21
C THR A 769 46.90 -7.07 -64.93
N TYR A 770 46.04 -6.51 -65.78
CA TYR A 770 44.92 -7.23 -66.40
C TYR A 770 45.08 -7.22 -67.92
N ALA A 771 45.31 -8.40 -68.50
CA ALA A 771 45.42 -8.60 -69.95
C ALA A 771 44.13 -9.12 -70.60
N GLU A 772 43.17 -9.55 -69.78
CA GLU A 772 41.83 -10.00 -70.16
C GLU A 772 40.78 -9.22 -69.35
N PRO A 773 39.56 -8.99 -69.87
CA PRO A 773 39.16 -9.33 -71.23
C PRO A 773 39.85 -8.41 -72.27
N ALA A 774 40.20 -8.98 -73.41
CA ALA A 774 41.08 -8.36 -74.39
C ALA A 774 40.54 -7.03 -74.96
N ASP A 775 39.24 -6.90 -75.13
CA ASP A 775 38.53 -5.70 -75.56
C ASP A 775 38.78 -4.52 -74.60
N VAL A 776 38.55 -4.73 -73.30
CA VAL A 776 38.78 -3.69 -72.27
C VAL A 776 40.27 -3.34 -72.19
N TYR A 777 41.16 -4.33 -72.28
CA TYR A 777 42.60 -4.07 -72.35
C TYR A 777 42.97 -3.16 -73.53
N MET A 778 42.38 -3.39 -74.70
CA MET A 778 42.64 -2.62 -75.90
C MET A 778 42.16 -1.16 -75.75
N GLU A 779 40.98 -0.94 -75.18
CA GLU A 779 40.48 0.42 -74.91
C GLU A 779 41.30 1.14 -73.83
N VAL A 780 41.67 0.47 -72.74
CA VAL A 780 42.54 1.04 -71.69
C VAL A 780 43.89 1.46 -72.25
N THR A 781 44.56 0.58 -73.00
CA THR A 781 45.85 0.91 -73.59
C THR A 781 45.73 2.01 -74.65
N HIS A 782 44.58 2.11 -75.32
CA HIS A 782 44.32 3.15 -76.30
C HIS A 782 44.19 4.51 -75.62
N ARG A 783 43.33 4.60 -74.59
CA ARG A 783 43.20 5.84 -73.82
C ARG A 783 44.51 6.22 -73.14
N LEU A 784 45.26 5.26 -72.63
CA LEU A 784 46.60 5.50 -72.07
C LEU A 784 47.59 6.05 -73.12
N ALA A 785 47.56 5.53 -74.35
CA ALA A 785 48.37 6.04 -75.45
C ALA A 785 47.95 7.45 -75.89
N GLN A 786 46.66 7.77 -75.85
CA GLN A 786 46.14 9.13 -76.05
C GLN A 786 46.62 10.07 -74.95
N LEU A 787 46.50 9.70 -73.67
CA LEU A 787 46.97 10.50 -72.54
C LEU A 787 48.49 10.75 -72.62
N TYR A 788 49.29 9.77 -73.06
CA TYR A 788 50.72 9.99 -73.32
C TYR A 788 51.01 10.86 -74.54
N LYS A 789 50.09 10.96 -75.51
CA LYS A 789 50.16 11.95 -76.59
C LYS A 789 49.89 13.34 -76.04
N GLU A 790 48.81 13.50 -75.27
CA GLU A 790 48.40 14.77 -74.66
C GLU A 790 49.43 15.32 -73.65
N THR A 791 50.15 14.45 -72.94
CA THR A 791 51.18 14.81 -71.96
C THR A 791 52.61 14.83 -72.51
N ASP A 792 52.75 14.78 -73.84
CA ASP A 792 54.02 14.79 -74.58
C ASP A 792 55.06 13.78 -74.05
N LYS A 793 54.64 12.51 -73.96
CA LYS A 793 55.50 11.37 -73.58
C LYS A 793 55.62 10.39 -74.74
N PRO A 794 56.34 10.75 -75.83
CA PRO A 794 56.34 10.01 -77.07
C PRO A 794 56.80 8.55 -76.89
N LEU A 795 57.88 8.28 -76.17
CA LEU A 795 58.40 6.91 -75.97
C LEU A 795 57.41 6.00 -75.23
N LYS A 796 56.72 6.53 -74.21
CA LYS A 796 55.72 5.77 -73.44
C LYS A 796 54.50 5.46 -74.31
N ARG A 797 54.07 6.40 -75.16
CA ARG A 797 53.02 6.15 -76.15
C ARG A 797 53.40 4.99 -77.08
N ARG A 798 54.60 5.01 -77.69
CA ARG A 798 55.04 3.93 -78.61
C ARG A 798 55.08 2.57 -77.93
N PHE A 799 55.51 2.51 -76.67
CA PHE A 799 55.50 1.27 -75.90
C PHE A 799 54.09 0.64 -75.84
N TRP A 800 53.06 1.43 -75.55
CA TRP A 800 51.67 0.92 -75.47
C TRP A 800 51.07 0.61 -76.84
N LEU A 801 51.38 1.39 -77.88
CA LEU A 801 50.98 1.07 -79.26
C LEU A 801 51.56 -0.29 -79.71
N ALA A 802 52.84 -0.56 -79.42
CA ALA A 802 53.44 -1.85 -79.72
C ALA A 802 52.78 -3.01 -78.94
N LYS A 803 52.31 -2.76 -77.72
CA LYS A 803 51.57 -3.76 -76.91
C LYS A 803 50.19 -4.06 -77.50
N GLN A 804 49.50 -3.06 -78.03
CA GLN A 804 48.22 -3.25 -78.73
C GLN A 804 48.38 -4.16 -79.95
N MET A 805 49.36 -3.87 -80.81
CA MET A 805 49.68 -4.72 -81.95
C MET A 805 49.96 -6.16 -81.51
N LYS A 806 50.82 -6.32 -80.50
CA LYS A 806 51.17 -7.66 -79.98
C LYS A 806 49.95 -8.41 -79.45
N LYS A 807 49.01 -7.73 -78.77
CA LYS A 807 47.79 -8.36 -78.25
C LYS A 807 46.91 -8.87 -79.40
N VAL A 808 46.64 -8.02 -80.39
CA VAL A 808 45.84 -8.42 -81.57
C VAL A 808 46.52 -9.54 -82.34
N ASP A 809 47.83 -9.45 -82.55
CA ASP A 809 48.62 -10.51 -83.21
C ASP A 809 48.53 -11.85 -82.48
N SER A 810 48.46 -11.85 -81.15
CA SER A 810 48.31 -13.08 -80.35
C SER A 810 46.91 -13.68 -80.39
N LEU A 811 45.88 -12.88 -80.68
CA LEU A 811 44.49 -13.33 -80.75
C LEU A 811 44.13 -13.89 -82.15
N GLY A 812 44.81 -13.43 -83.20
CA GLY A 812 44.51 -13.83 -84.58
C GLY A 812 43.04 -13.54 -84.94
N ASP A 813 42.33 -14.56 -85.38
CA ASP A 813 40.92 -14.44 -85.80
C ASP A 813 39.96 -14.08 -84.66
N ALA A 814 40.36 -14.29 -83.40
CA ALA A 814 39.56 -13.94 -82.23
C ALA A 814 39.56 -12.44 -81.90
N ALA A 815 40.40 -11.63 -82.56
CA ALA A 815 40.35 -10.18 -82.43
C ALA A 815 39.16 -9.61 -83.19
N ASP A 816 38.34 -8.78 -82.51
CA ASP A 816 37.24 -8.07 -83.14
C ASP A 816 37.71 -6.90 -84.02
N ASP A 817 36.77 -6.31 -84.75
CA ASP A 817 37.05 -5.22 -85.70
C ASP A 817 37.60 -3.97 -85.01
N ARG A 818 37.16 -3.67 -83.79
CA ARG A 818 37.64 -2.52 -83.01
C ARG A 818 39.09 -2.73 -82.59
N MET A 819 39.44 -3.91 -82.11
CA MET A 819 40.80 -4.28 -81.76
C MET A 819 41.72 -4.21 -82.99
N ARG A 820 41.29 -4.76 -84.13
CA ARG A 820 42.03 -4.68 -85.40
C ARG A 820 42.23 -3.23 -85.85
N PHE A 821 41.22 -2.38 -85.73
CA PHE A 821 41.32 -0.95 -86.00
C PHE A 821 42.37 -0.27 -85.13
N LEU A 822 42.35 -0.51 -83.81
CA LEU A 822 43.32 0.05 -82.87
C LEU A 822 44.76 -0.43 -83.15
N ALA A 823 44.94 -1.72 -83.47
CA ALA A 823 46.25 -2.28 -83.83
C ALA A 823 46.77 -1.75 -85.18
N ALA A 824 45.91 -1.59 -86.18
CA ALA A 824 46.28 -1.00 -87.47
C ALA A 824 46.73 0.46 -87.31
N GLY A 825 46.02 1.25 -86.51
CA GLY A 825 46.44 2.62 -86.19
C GLY A 825 47.73 2.70 -85.38
N ALA A 826 47.94 1.75 -84.44
CA ALA A 826 49.21 1.62 -83.73
C ALA A 826 50.37 1.25 -84.68
N ALA A 827 50.14 0.35 -85.62
CA ALA A 827 51.11 -0.09 -86.61
C ALA A 827 51.49 1.03 -87.57
N SER A 828 50.51 1.80 -88.07
CA SER A 828 50.75 2.97 -88.92
C SER A 828 51.68 3.99 -88.23
N VAL A 829 51.43 4.32 -86.96
CA VAL A 829 52.29 5.25 -86.19
C VAL A 829 53.73 4.73 -86.09
N LEU A 830 53.91 3.44 -85.79
CA LEU A 830 55.25 2.84 -85.65
C LEU A 830 55.95 2.64 -86.99
N ALA A 831 55.20 2.37 -88.06
CA ALA A 831 55.71 2.30 -89.42
C ALA A 831 56.19 3.66 -89.90
N ASN A 832 55.46 4.73 -89.58
CA ASN A 832 55.89 6.08 -89.87
C ASN A 832 57.17 6.48 -89.10
N ASP A 833 57.34 6.04 -87.84
CA ASP A 833 58.61 6.23 -87.11
C ASP A 833 59.78 5.54 -87.86
N ALA A 834 59.57 4.34 -88.43
CA ALA A 834 60.57 3.65 -89.26
C ALA A 834 60.84 4.37 -90.60
N PHE A 835 59.79 4.89 -91.24
CA PHE A 835 59.87 5.69 -92.46
C PHE A 835 60.69 6.96 -92.27
N ILE A 836 60.45 7.70 -91.17
CA ILE A 836 61.22 8.91 -90.85
C ILE A 836 62.70 8.56 -90.62
N GLN A 837 63.01 7.43 -89.97
CA GLN A 837 64.39 6.97 -89.81
C GLN A 837 65.04 6.68 -91.16
N TYR A 838 64.32 5.99 -92.06
CA TYR A 838 64.77 5.72 -93.42
C TYR A 838 65.05 7.03 -94.21
N LYS A 839 64.09 7.96 -94.24
CA LYS A 839 64.18 9.22 -94.99
C LYS A 839 65.32 10.13 -94.53
N ARG A 840 65.75 10.02 -93.26
CA ARG A 840 66.87 10.79 -92.70
C ARG A 840 68.24 10.32 -93.18
N ILE A 841 68.37 9.08 -93.67
CA ILE A 841 69.67 8.55 -94.11
C ILE A 841 69.95 9.04 -95.52
N LYS A 842 71.02 9.83 -95.68
CA LYS A 842 71.50 10.34 -96.97
C LYS A 842 72.65 9.49 -97.52
N LEU A 843 72.68 9.30 -98.84
CA LEU A 843 73.68 8.49 -99.54
C LEU A 843 74.94 9.33 -99.82
N LYS A 844 75.78 9.44 -98.78
CA LYS A 844 77.06 10.15 -98.84
C LYS A 844 78.25 9.19 -98.88
N LEU A 845 79.41 9.69 -99.33
CA LEU A 845 80.65 8.91 -99.27
C LEU A 845 81.03 8.60 -97.80
N PRO A 846 81.55 7.39 -97.50
CA PRO A 846 81.70 6.25 -98.40
C PRO A 846 80.37 5.51 -98.64
N LEU A 847 79.99 5.36 -99.92
CA LEU A 847 78.65 4.89 -100.33
C LEU A 847 78.33 3.46 -99.88
N ASN A 848 79.33 2.57 -99.83
CA ASN A 848 79.14 1.20 -99.37
C ASN A 848 78.60 1.12 -97.94
N GLU A 849 78.97 2.05 -97.04
CA GLU A 849 78.43 2.08 -95.69
C GLU A 849 77.04 2.72 -95.60
N THR A 850 76.82 3.83 -96.30
CA THR A 850 75.56 4.57 -96.25
C THR A 850 74.44 3.80 -96.97
N MET A 851 74.76 3.08 -98.04
CA MET A 851 73.84 2.16 -98.73
C MET A 851 73.38 1.02 -97.82
N ILE A 852 74.30 0.30 -97.15
CA ILE A 852 73.92 -0.78 -96.22
C ILE A 852 72.98 -0.27 -95.12
N LYS A 853 73.27 0.91 -94.55
CA LYS A 853 72.41 1.55 -93.53
C LYS A 853 71.03 1.91 -94.10
N LYS A 854 70.97 2.47 -95.32
CA LYS A 854 69.72 2.88 -95.96
C LYS A 854 68.87 1.69 -96.37
N THR A 855 69.45 0.64 -96.95
CA THR A 855 68.74 -0.59 -97.33
C THR A 855 68.14 -1.29 -96.10
N LYS A 856 68.89 -1.39 -95.00
CA LYS A 856 68.36 -1.96 -93.75
C LYS A 856 67.20 -1.13 -93.18
N ALA A 857 67.25 0.20 -93.29
CA ALA A 857 66.16 1.06 -92.86
C ALA A 857 64.93 0.96 -93.79
N LEU A 858 65.15 0.80 -95.10
CA LEU A 858 64.12 0.54 -96.10
C LEU A 858 63.39 -0.76 -95.78
N GLU A 859 64.10 -1.87 -95.63
CA GLU A 859 63.52 -3.19 -95.31
C GLU A 859 62.66 -3.12 -94.05
N LYS A 860 63.15 -2.40 -93.03
CA LYS A 860 62.42 -2.19 -91.77
C LYS A 860 61.13 -1.38 -91.98
N ALA A 861 61.18 -0.29 -92.73
CA ALA A 861 60.01 0.55 -93.00
C ALA A 861 58.97 -0.18 -93.88
N MET A 862 59.45 -0.88 -94.92
CA MET A 862 58.65 -1.72 -95.80
C MET A 862 57.91 -2.81 -95.01
N LYS A 863 58.63 -3.57 -94.18
CA LYS A 863 58.04 -4.61 -93.32
C LYS A 863 57.01 -4.04 -92.34
N ALA A 864 57.24 -2.83 -91.82
CA ALA A 864 56.31 -2.19 -90.89
C ALA A 864 55.00 -1.74 -91.57
N TYR A 865 55.05 -1.21 -92.79
CA TYR A 865 53.84 -0.88 -93.56
C TYR A 865 53.13 -2.12 -94.10
N GLN A 866 53.86 -3.14 -94.54
CA GLN A 866 53.27 -4.46 -94.86
C GLN A 866 52.50 -5.01 -93.65
N LYS A 867 53.08 -4.92 -92.45
CA LYS A 867 52.39 -5.30 -91.21
C LYS A 867 51.15 -4.45 -90.96
N THR A 868 51.21 -3.14 -91.21
CA THR A 868 50.05 -2.24 -91.10
C THR A 868 48.91 -2.66 -92.04
N ALA A 869 49.22 -2.94 -93.31
CA ALA A 869 48.24 -3.43 -94.29
C ALA A 869 47.67 -4.82 -93.93
N SER A 870 48.46 -5.69 -93.29
CA SER A 870 48.04 -7.05 -92.94
C SER A 870 46.88 -7.12 -91.94
N TYR A 871 46.59 -6.03 -91.21
CA TYR A 871 45.42 -5.96 -90.32
C TYR A 871 44.09 -5.79 -91.08
N GLY A 872 44.11 -5.53 -92.39
CA GLY A 872 42.94 -5.54 -93.25
C GLY A 872 42.01 -4.34 -93.10
N VAL A 873 42.41 -3.30 -92.37
CA VAL A 873 41.63 -2.07 -92.19
C VAL A 873 41.90 -1.13 -93.35
N SER A 874 40.84 -0.73 -94.07
CA SER A 874 40.93 -0.01 -95.36
C SER A 874 41.83 1.23 -95.28
N GLN A 875 41.52 2.17 -94.36
CA GLN A 875 42.24 3.44 -94.19
C GLN A 875 43.74 3.27 -93.92
N PHE A 876 44.15 2.22 -93.21
CA PHE A 876 45.56 1.97 -92.90
C PHE A 876 46.25 1.13 -93.98
N SER A 877 45.47 0.36 -94.77
CA SER A 877 45.98 -0.41 -95.89
C SER A 877 46.31 0.48 -97.09
N THR A 878 45.49 1.50 -97.34
CA THR A 878 45.74 2.54 -98.36
C THR A 878 46.91 3.43 -97.98
N GLU A 879 47.02 3.82 -96.70
CA GLU A 879 48.21 4.50 -96.16
C GLU A 879 49.49 3.69 -96.39
N ALA A 880 49.45 2.41 -95.99
CA ALA A 880 50.59 1.52 -96.16
C ALA A 880 50.98 1.36 -97.64
N GLY A 881 50.01 1.18 -98.54
CA GLY A 881 50.26 1.10 -99.98
C GLY A 881 50.97 2.35 -100.51
N TYR A 882 50.44 3.53 -100.20
CA TYR A 882 51.06 4.81 -100.58
C TYR A 882 52.49 4.94 -100.02
N ARG A 883 52.68 4.64 -98.73
CA ARG A 883 53.99 4.78 -98.07
C ARG A 883 55.02 3.78 -98.53
N MET A 884 54.62 2.56 -98.89
CA MET A 884 55.51 1.57 -99.47
C MET A 884 56.04 2.02 -100.83
N ALA A 885 55.18 2.63 -101.66
CA ALA A 885 55.60 3.24 -102.92
C ALA A 885 56.52 4.45 -102.70
N ASP A 886 56.18 5.35 -101.76
CA ASP A 886 57.00 6.52 -101.40
C ASP A 886 58.40 6.11 -100.90
N ILE A 887 58.53 4.97 -100.22
CA ILE A 887 59.84 4.40 -99.82
C ILE A 887 60.71 4.07 -101.06
N TYR A 888 60.15 3.45 -102.10
CA TYR A 888 60.92 3.14 -103.31
C TYR A 888 61.20 4.38 -104.16
N ALA A 889 60.22 5.28 -104.32
CA ALA A 889 60.40 6.54 -105.02
C ALA A 889 61.46 7.43 -104.35
N GLN A 890 61.51 7.43 -103.01
CA GLN A 890 62.55 8.13 -102.25
C GLN A 890 63.93 7.48 -102.45
N LEU A 891 64.03 6.15 -102.57
CA LEU A 891 65.31 5.49 -102.86
C LEU A 891 65.83 5.85 -104.25
N SER A 892 64.98 5.80 -105.28
CA SER A 892 65.32 6.21 -106.66
C SER A 892 65.91 7.63 -106.65
N ARG A 893 65.21 8.59 -106.04
CA ARG A 893 65.70 9.97 -105.90
C ARG A 893 67.02 10.06 -105.12
N ASP A 894 67.12 9.39 -103.97
CA ASP A 894 68.34 9.46 -103.17
C ASP A 894 69.55 8.80 -103.86
N LEU A 895 69.34 7.85 -104.78
CA LEU A 895 70.40 7.27 -105.63
C LEU A 895 70.92 8.30 -106.64
N MET A 896 70.01 8.98 -107.35
CA MET A 896 70.36 10.06 -108.29
C MET A 896 71.04 11.25 -107.59
N ASP A 897 70.61 11.55 -106.36
CA ASP A 897 71.17 12.62 -105.52
C ASP A 897 72.45 12.21 -104.78
N SER A 898 72.94 10.97 -104.93
CA SER A 898 74.07 10.46 -104.13
C SER A 898 75.40 11.15 -104.45
N ASP A 899 76.32 11.16 -103.48
CA ASP A 899 77.66 11.75 -103.68
C ASP A 899 78.43 10.96 -104.76
N ARG A 900 79.07 11.67 -105.71
CA ARG A 900 79.89 11.04 -106.75
C ARG A 900 81.30 10.75 -106.23
N PRO A 901 81.90 9.58 -106.54
CA PRO A 901 83.28 9.27 -106.17
C PRO A 901 84.28 10.34 -106.65
N THR A 902 85.27 10.68 -105.81
CA THR A 902 86.29 11.68 -106.16
C THR A 902 87.30 11.11 -107.16
N GLY A 903 87.62 11.86 -108.22
CA GLY A 903 88.68 11.50 -109.19
C GLY A 903 88.18 10.99 -110.55
N LEU A 904 86.86 11.05 -110.82
CA LEU A 904 86.28 10.73 -112.13
C LEU A 904 86.54 11.87 -113.13
N ASN A 905 86.91 11.53 -114.37
CA ASN A 905 86.91 12.48 -115.50
C ASN A 905 85.48 12.70 -116.05
N GLU A 906 85.30 13.65 -116.98
CA GLU A 906 83.97 14.01 -117.52
C GLU A 906 83.21 12.83 -118.12
N LEU A 907 83.89 11.95 -118.88
CA LEU A 907 83.28 10.76 -119.48
C LEU A 907 82.96 9.69 -118.43
N GLU A 908 83.83 9.50 -117.44
CA GLU A 908 83.62 8.58 -116.32
C GLU A 908 82.48 9.05 -115.40
N LEU A 909 82.30 10.37 -115.24
CA LEU A 909 81.18 10.96 -114.52
C LEU A 909 79.87 10.75 -115.27
N GLU A 910 79.83 11.00 -116.59
CA GLU A 910 78.66 10.74 -117.43
C GLU A 910 78.25 9.26 -117.41
N GLN A 911 79.22 8.34 -117.53
CA GLN A 911 78.98 6.90 -117.39
C GLN A 911 78.49 6.52 -115.99
N TYR A 912 78.96 7.21 -114.94
CA TYR A 912 78.49 7.00 -113.58
C TYR A 912 77.07 7.53 -113.36
N GLU A 913 76.69 8.66 -113.96
CA GLU A 913 75.31 9.17 -113.94
C GLU A 913 74.36 8.20 -114.66
N ILE A 914 74.74 7.66 -115.82
CA ILE A 914 73.97 6.62 -116.53
C ILE A 914 73.83 5.37 -115.64
N LEU A 915 74.91 4.95 -114.97
CA LEU A 915 74.85 3.83 -114.03
C LEU A 915 73.87 4.12 -112.87
N LEU A 916 73.87 5.33 -112.31
CA LEU A 916 72.93 5.70 -111.25
C LEU A 916 71.48 5.67 -111.75
N GLU A 917 71.23 6.14 -112.97
CA GLU A 917 69.92 6.08 -113.62
C GLU A 917 69.48 4.62 -113.82
N GLU A 918 70.35 3.77 -114.38
CA GLU A 918 70.10 2.32 -114.54
C GLU A 918 69.81 1.62 -113.20
N GLN A 919 70.48 2.02 -112.11
CA GLN A 919 70.26 1.46 -110.77
C GLN A 919 69.01 2.04 -110.06
N ALA A 920 68.62 3.28 -110.36
CA ALA A 920 67.45 3.94 -109.77
C ALA A 920 66.14 3.48 -110.42
N TYR A 921 66.17 3.22 -111.73
CA TYR A 921 65.01 2.89 -112.57
C TYR A 921 64.15 1.73 -112.02
N PRO A 922 64.70 0.57 -111.58
CA PRO A 922 63.87 -0.52 -111.05
C PRO A 922 63.08 -0.15 -109.79
N PHE A 923 63.57 0.81 -108.99
CA PHE A 923 62.88 1.28 -107.80
C PHE A 923 61.77 2.29 -108.15
N GLU A 924 61.96 3.10 -109.18
CA GLU A 924 60.91 3.97 -109.70
C GLU A 924 59.76 3.16 -110.30
N ASP A 925 60.06 2.14 -111.11
CA ASP A 925 59.07 1.18 -111.63
C ASP A 925 58.31 0.49 -110.49
N SER A 926 59.01 0.03 -109.45
CA SER A 926 58.37 -0.58 -108.28
C SER A 926 57.45 0.40 -107.54
N ALA A 927 57.83 1.68 -107.44
CA ALA A 927 56.99 2.70 -106.83
C ALA A 927 55.72 2.96 -107.63
N ILE A 928 55.86 3.06 -108.96
CA ILE A 928 54.75 3.15 -109.90
C ILE A 928 53.78 1.98 -109.70
N GLU A 929 54.25 0.73 -109.77
CA GLU A 929 53.39 -0.45 -109.66
C GLU A 929 52.58 -0.46 -108.35
N ILE A 930 53.21 -0.12 -107.23
CA ILE A 930 52.54 -0.08 -105.92
C ILE A 930 51.55 1.10 -105.85
N HIS A 931 51.88 2.27 -106.40
CA HIS A 931 50.91 3.37 -106.49
C HIS A 931 49.73 3.01 -107.39
N GLU A 932 49.94 2.33 -108.53
CA GLU A 932 48.86 1.84 -109.41
C GLU A 932 47.97 0.84 -108.67
N GLN A 933 48.58 -0.11 -107.96
CA GLN A 933 47.85 -1.07 -107.13
C GLN A 933 47.03 -0.37 -106.04
N ASN A 934 47.59 0.64 -105.36
CA ASN A 934 46.86 1.39 -104.34
C ASN A 934 45.71 2.20 -104.96
N SER A 935 45.95 2.82 -106.12
CA SER A 935 44.97 3.62 -106.86
C SER A 935 43.81 2.77 -107.40
N SER A 936 44.07 1.50 -107.75
CA SER A 936 43.05 0.55 -108.20
C SER A 936 41.97 0.27 -107.15
N ARG A 937 42.23 0.54 -105.86
CA ARG A 937 41.24 0.41 -104.78
C ARG A 937 40.05 1.37 -104.95
N SER A 938 40.21 2.45 -105.71
CA SER A 938 39.11 3.34 -106.09
C SER A 938 38.00 2.62 -106.86
N TRP A 939 38.34 1.58 -107.64
CA TRP A 939 37.36 0.80 -108.42
C TRP A 939 36.42 -0.05 -107.56
N ILE A 940 36.79 -0.31 -106.31
CA ILE A 940 35.95 -0.99 -105.32
C ILE A 940 35.37 -0.01 -104.28
N GLY A 941 35.38 1.29 -104.58
CA GLY A 941 34.77 2.33 -103.75
C GLY A 941 35.64 2.89 -102.62
N ILE A 942 36.93 2.54 -102.54
CA ILE A 942 37.86 3.07 -101.54
C ILE A 942 38.64 4.24 -102.14
N TYR A 943 38.29 5.47 -101.78
CA TYR A 943 38.92 6.70 -102.27
C TYR A 943 39.19 7.67 -101.11
N ASP A 944 40.23 7.40 -100.34
CA ASP A 944 40.69 8.25 -99.24
C ASP A 944 41.90 9.12 -99.64
N ASP A 945 42.37 9.95 -98.69
CA ASP A 945 43.51 10.85 -98.90
C ASP A 945 44.77 10.10 -99.40
N TRP A 946 44.98 8.85 -99.00
CA TRP A 946 46.17 8.08 -99.41
C TRP A 946 46.05 7.51 -100.82
N VAL A 947 44.83 7.14 -101.24
CA VAL A 947 44.54 6.80 -102.64
C VAL A 947 44.69 8.03 -103.53
N GLN A 948 44.21 9.20 -103.10
CA GLN A 948 44.41 10.47 -103.80
C GLN A 948 45.91 10.80 -103.94
N ASN A 949 46.67 10.69 -102.85
CA ASN A 949 48.12 10.91 -102.88
C ASN A 949 48.85 9.92 -103.81
N SER A 950 48.37 8.68 -103.97
CA SER A 950 48.92 7.75 -104.96
C SER A 950 48.62 8.20 -106.40
N PHE A 951 47.42 8.72 -106.69
CA PHE A 951 47.12 9.29 -108.00
C PHE A 951 48.00 10.51 -108.30
N ASP A 952 48.22 11.38 -107.32
CA ASP A 952 49.08 12.56 -107.49
C ASP A 952 50.55 12.16 -107.71
N ALA A 953 51.06 11.17 -106.97
CA ALA A 953 52.40 10.62 -107.23
C ALA A 953 52.53 10.00 -108.64
N LEU A 954 51.50 9.31 -109.13
CA LEU A 954 51.49 8.76 -110.48
C LEU A 954 51.43 9.82 -111.58
N LYS A 955 50.82 10.98 -111.33
CA LYS A 955 50.88 12.12 -112.27
C LYS A 955 52.32 12.60 -112.47
N GLU A 956 53.11 12.63 -111.40
CA GLU A 956 54.53 13.02 -111.47
C GLU A 956 55.39 11.94 -112.13
N LEU A 957 55.20 10.67 -111.78
CA LEU A 957 56.02 9.54 -112.25
C LEU A 957 55.64 9.04 -113.66
N LEU A 958 54.35 9.09 -114.02
CA LEU A 958 53.80 8.62 -115.31
C LEU A 958 52.77 9.61 -115.87
N PRO A 959 53.18 10.86 -116.20
CA PRO A 959 52.28 11.92 -116.62
C PRO A 959 51.47 11.53 -117.86
N GLY A 960 52.07 10.82 -118.82
CA GLY A 960 51.37 10.38 -120.04
C GLY A 960 50.15 9.49 -119.80
N ARG A 961 50.08 8.78 -118.66
CA ARG A 961 48.95 7.93 -118.29
C ARG A 961 48.01 8.58 -117.29
N TYR A 962 48.55 9.30 -116.30
CA TYR A 962 47.81 9.77 -115.12
C TYR A 962 47.60 11.28 -115.04
N ASP A 963 48.42 12.11 -115.70
CA ASP A 963 48.23 13.56 -115.77
C ASP A 963 47.24 13.92 -116.89
N LYS A 964 46.01 13.43 -116.74
CA LYS A 964 44.91 13.68 -117.66
C LYS A 964 43.84 14.51 -116.97
N PRO A 965 43.33 15.58 -117.62
CA PRO A 965 42.20 16.31 -117.10
C PRO A 965 40.97 15.40 -117.07
N GLU A 966 40.28 15.35 -115.93
CA GLU A 966 39.00 14.64 -115.84
C GLU A 966 37.97 15.28 -116.77
N LEU A 967 37.55 14.53 -117.80
CA LEU A 967 36.37 14.88 -118.58
C LEU A 967 35.13 14.42 -117.79
N LYS A 968 34.44 15.36 -117.15
CA LYS A 968 33.11 15.10 -116.61
C LYS A 968 32.15 14.82 -117.76
N SER A 969 31.81 13.55 -117.96
CA SER A 969 30.71 13.15 -118.83
C SER A 969 29.40 13.57 -118.17
N GLU A 970 28.73 14.59 -118.70
CA GLU A 970 27.30 14.77 -118.44
C GLU A 970 26.56 13.54 -119.02
N ILE A 971 25.59 13.02 -118.26
CA ILE A 971 24.69 11.88 -118.55
C ILE A 971 25.15 10.53 -117.98
N ILE A 972 24.62 10.16 -116.80
CA ILE A 972 23.53 9.16 -116.65
C ILE A 972 22.66 9.57 -115.44
N TYR A 973 21.35 9.59 -115.71
CA TYR A 973 20.22 9.85 -114.82
C TYR A 973 19.90 8.67 -113.89
N ASP A 974 19.17 8.98 -112.83
CA ASP A 974 18.18 8.13 -112.12
C ASP A 974 18.64 6.89 -111.34
N LEU A 975 18.12 6.86 -110.11
CA LEU A 975 17.86 5.72 -109.20
C LEU A 975 18.82 5.50 -108.00
N TYR A 976 18.22 5.81 -106.84
CA TYR A 976 18.46 5.41 -105.44
C TYR A 976 19.33 6.30 -104.55
#